data_AF-A0A669QE54-F1
#
_entry.id   AF-A0A669QE54-F1
#
_cell.length_a   1.000
_cell.length_b   1.000
_cell.length_c   1.000
_cell.angle_alpha   90.00
_cell.angle_beta   90.00
_cell.angle_gamma   90.00
#
_symmetry.space_group_name_H-M   'P 1'
#
loop_
_entity.id
_entity.type
_entity.pdbx_description
1 polymer ?
#
loop_
_entity_poly.entity_id
_entity_poly.type
_entity_poly.pdbx_seq_one_letter_code
_entity_poly.pdbx_strand_id
1 'polypeptide(L)'
;MFSDSGRNWKQYRQEESIWAISGNTNADSVVYYKLQHSIKARFLRFVPLDWNPNGRIGMRIEVYGCTYKSEVIGFDGKSCLIYTFKQEPMSALKDVISLKFKAIQSDGILLHKEGKNRDRIILELVKGTLSLLINLGDYKTHSSSTQINISLGSLLDDQHWHSVLIERFNNQVNFTVDKHTHHFHAKEVFSYLDLDYELSFGGIPVSEKSGSLSRRNFHGCFENIYYNGVNVIDLARRRKSQISFVGNMSFLCLEPKVVPVTFLSSRSYLALPGISGQEEVAISFQFRTWNSEGFLVSSKVKEASGGFFIYLSDGKVKVSIHKPGKPLTDITAGIGLNNGQWHSVSFSARRNRISLIVDNDMLSSAHASIPLQIYSGDMLYFGGCPNHGNNFECKNSFGGFQGCMQLISIGNEAVDMISVQQNIFGNFSDLQIDLCSIMDRCLPNYCEHGGECSQSWNNFYCNCNNTGYEGATCHYPIYEKSCEAYKHKGNNSGFYNIDSDGSGPLGPFLVYCNMTDTTWTIIQHNNTNLTRIKSANRENPHAAFFKYSASLNQLQATINHAEHCEQEISYHCKKSRLLDKPDGLPLSWWIGRTNEIQTYWGGSLPAVQKCACGLEGRCIDSQHYCNCNADRNEWTSDTGFLSYKEHLPVTEIVVTDTDRPNSEAAFRLGPLLCRGDRAFWNSASFNTEMSYLHFPTFHGEFSADVSFFFKTTASSGMFLENLGIQDFIRIELYSPYEVIFSFDVGNGPNEVKVQSVTFLNDNQWHYVKAERNIKEASLQVDQIPQRSHAAPPDGHFRLQLNSQLFVGGTASRQKGFLGCIRSLQLNGIALDLEERAKITPGVEPGCPGHCSSYGNLCHNGGKCREKYSGFTCDCTFSAYAGPFCKKEISAYFRTGTSVIYSFQEHYTFAKNSSSHASSFYADMTLNRETITFAFRTTRTPSLLLFINSFYKEYLSVILSRNGSLQIRYKLDSHQDPDVCSINFKSMADGQLQHVKIDREKEILFVEVNQNQRMKCILSSGTEFNAIRSLILGKILENSDVDEDTMKANSQGFIGCLSSVQFNHISPLKAALQHGSTGHIIVKGRIIESNCGTLTGLDTILSETTRSFADHSGSINEREPLPHAIRSDSAIVGGVIAAVIFILLCITATAMCIYRKKSRYSKTEKRGSENEESAESALKSELSIQNTAKENQKEYF
;
A
#
# COMPACT_ATOMS: atom_id res chain seq x y z
N MET A 1 3.00 13.88 37.99
CA MET A 1 4.36 13.32 37.95
C MET A 1 4.59 12.41 39.15
N PHE A 2 5.55 11.48 39.05
CA PHE A 2 5.89 10.54 40.11
C PHE A 2 7.39 10.26 40.18
N SER A 3 7.88 9.84 41.35
CA SER A 3 9.29 9.48 41.60
C SER A 3 9.40 8.50 42.80
N ASP A 4 10.45 7.68 42.82
CA ASP A 4 10.83 6.81 43.94
C ASP A 4 11.73 7.53 44.97
N SER A 5 12.51 8.53 44.54
CA SER A 5 13.47 9.28 45.35
C SER A 5 13.08 10.72 45.69
N GLY A 6 12.06 11.25 45.01
CA GLY A 6 11.71 12.68 45.06
C GLY A 6 12.59 13.55 44.13
N ARG A 7 13.46 12.91 43.35
CA ARG A 7 14.28 13.48 42.27
C ARG A 7 14.07 12.68 40.97
N ASN A 8 14.64 13.14 39.85
CA ASN A 8 14.50 12.51 38.54
C ASN A 8 13.04 12.13 38.25
N TRP A 9 12.19 13.15 38.12
CA TRP A 9 10.74 12.95 38.02
C TRP A 9 10.36 12.25 36.73
N LYS A 10 9.24 11.52 36.73
CA LYS A 10 8.61 10.96 35.53
C LYS A 10 7.21 11.54 35.35
N GLN A 11 6.88 11.93 34.13
CA GLN A 11 5.53 12.34 33.77
C GLN A 11 4.66 11.10 33.56
N TYR A 12 3.41 11.15 34.03
CA TYR A 12 2.44 10.10 33.73
C TYR A 12 1.87 10.38 32.34
N ARG A 13 1.97 9.38 31.46
CA ARG A 13 1.49 9.45 30.09
C ARG A 13 0.34 8.47 29.86
N GLN A 14 -0.66 8.92 29.12
CA GLN A 14 -1.76 8.10 28.61
C GLN A 14 -1.64 8.07 27.09
N GLU A 15 -1.45 6.89 26.50
CA GLU A 15 -1.23 6.74 25.05
C GLU A 15 -0.16 7.71 24.52
N GLU A 16 1.01 7.73 25.18
CA GLU A 16 2.12 8.67 24.95
C GLU A 16 1.86 10.17 25.20
N SER A 17 0.62 10.62 25.34
CA SER A 17 0.30 12.01 25.70
C SER A 17 0.46 12.27 27.20
N ILE A 18 0.91 13.48 27.54
CA ILE A 18 0.99 13.92 28.94
C ILE A 18 -0.42 14.06 29.46
N TRP A 19 -0.76 13.28 30.49
CA TRP A 19 -2.10 13.31 31.04
C TRP A 19 -2.33 14.59 31.86
N ALA A 20 -3.15 15.48 31.31
CA ALA A 20 -3.71 16.63 32.01
C ALA A 20 -5.11 16.27 32.51
N ILE A 21 -5.40 16.58 33.78
CA ILE A 21 -6.70 16.33 34.39
C ILE A 21 -7.32 17.65 34.83
N SER A 22 -8.60 17.82 34.53
CA SER A 22 -9.36 18.99 34.96
C SER A 22 -9.79 18.85 36.42
N GLY A 23 -9.50 19.85 37.24
CA GLY A 23 -10.00 19.88 38.62
C GLY A 23 -11.52 20.05 38.69
N ASN A 24 -12.06 19.99 39.91
CA ASN A 24 -13.42 20.41 40.19
C ASN A 24 -13.60 21.92 39.96
N THR A 25 -14.81 22.33 39.58
CA THR A 25 -15.13 23.74 39.27
C THR A 25 -15.71 24.50 40.47
N ASN A 26 -16.05 23.81 41.56
CA ASN A 26 -16.58 24.36 42.81
C ASN A 26 -16.03 23.60 44.03
N ALA A 27 -16.34 24.07 45.25
CA ALA A 27 -15.79 23.51 46.49
C ALA A 27 -16.35 22.13 46.89
N ASP A 28 -17.54 21.76 46.39
CA ASP A 28 -18.29 20.61 46.89
C ASP A 28 -18.24 19.39 45.94
N SER A 29 -18.02 19.63 44.64
CA SER A 29 -17.96 18.56 43.64
C SER A 29 -16.63 17.83 43.69
N VAL A 30 -16.71 16.50 43.67
CA VAL A 30 -15.55 15.61 43.56
C VAL A 30 -15.44 15.17 42.11
N VAL A 31 -14.27 15.36 41.50
CA VAL A 31 -13.95 14.81 40.18
C VAL A 31 -12.99 13.65 40.39
N TYR A 32 -13.36 12.47 39.89
CA TYR A 32 -12.58 11.25 40.04
C TYR A 32 -11.90 10.90 38.73
N TYR A 33 -10.60 10.59 38.81
CA TYR A 33 -9.82 10.11 37.68
C TYR A 33 -9.18 8.77 38.01
N LYS A 34 -9.46 7.75 37.20
CA LYS A 34 -8.81 6.44 37.29
C LYS A 34 -7.62 6.40 36.34
N LEU A 35 -6.44 6.12 36.87
CA LEU A 35 -5.27 5.86 36.04
C LEU A 35 -5.53 4.60 35.19
N GLN A 36 -5.43 4.72 33.87
CA GLN A 36 -5.48 3.57 32.96
C GLN A 36 -4.41 2.53 33.32
N HIS A 37 -3.23 2.97 33.77
CA HIS A 37 -2.15 2.12 34.23
C HIS A 37 -1.72 2.53 35.64
N SER A 38 -1.57 1.55 36.54
CA SER A 38 -1.06 1.84 37.88
C SER A 38 0.40 2.29 37.83
N ILE A 39 0.74 3.24 38.70
CA ILE A 39 2.12 3.68 38.93
C ILE A 39 2.62 3.16 40.26
N LYS A 40 3.91 2.83 40.33
CA LYS A 40 4.61 2.54 41.57
C LYS A 40 5.44 3.76 41.93
N ALA A 41 5.09 4.45 43.01
CA ALA A 41 5.70 5.71 43.38
C ALA A 41 5.78 5.86 44.89
N ARG A 42 6.80 6.56 45.36
CA ARG A 42 6.91 7.04 46.75
C ARG A 42 6.51 8.51 46.87
N PHE A 43 6.81 9.30 45.84
CA PHE A 43 6.50 10.71 45.76
C PHE A 43 5.63 11.00 44.54
N LEU A 44 4.63 11.85 44.75
CA LEU A 44 3.76 12.37 43.70
C LEU A 44 3.90 13.90 43.65
N ARG A 45 3.95 14.45 42.44
CA ARG A 45 4.00 15.90 42.20
C ARG A 45 2.92 16.28 41.19
N PHE A 46 2.05 17.19 41.60
CA PHE A 46 1.00 17.80 40.77
C PHE A 46 1.48 19.18 40.35
N VAL A 47 1.40 19.48 39.05
CA VAL A 47 1.78 20.79 38.49
C VAL A 47 0.52 21.46 37.98
N PRO A 48 0.11 22.59 38.57
CA PRO A 48 -0.98 23.40 38.03
C PRO A 48 -0.61 23.91 36.64
N LEU A 49 -1.49 23.65 35.66
CA LEU A 49 -1.32 24.13 34.28
C LEU A 49 -2.13 25.42 34.05
N ASP A 50 -3.39 25.42 34.49
CA ASP A 50 -4.30 26.55 34.40
C ASP A 50 -5.10 26.74 35.69
N TRP A 51 -5.61 27.95 35.90
CA TRP A 51 -6.46 28.30 37.03
C TRP A 51 -7.92 28.43 36.62
N ASN A 52 -8.84 28.12 37.53
CA ASN A 52 -10.27 28.33 37.29
C ASN A 52 -10.54 29.84 37.12
N PRO A 53 -11.07 30.30 35.96
CA PRO A 53 -11.31 31.72 35.70
C PRO A 53 -12.41 32.33 36.58
N ASN A 54 -13.30 31.50 37.14
CA ASN A 54 -14.51 31.94 37.84
C ASN A 54 -14.45 31.74 39.37
N GLY A 55 -13.31 31.33 39.94
CA GLY A 55 -13.25 30.81 41.30
C GLY A 55 -12.03 31.21 42.13
N ARG A 56 -12.00 30.73 43.39
CA ARG A 56 -10.85 30.86 44.30
C ARG A 56 -9.92 29.65 44.13
N ILE A 57 -8.63 29.86 44.40
CA ILE A 57 -7.59 28.83 44.30
C ILE A 57 -7.71 27.85 45.48
N GLY A 58 -7.90 26.57 45.19
CA GLY A 58 -7.87 25.50 46.19
C GLY A 58 -7.73 24.13 45.52
N MET A 59 -6.89 23.26 46.08
CA MET A 59 -6.67 21.90 45.58
C MET A 59 -6.70 20.92 46.75
N ARG A 60 -7.65 19.99 46.73
CA ARG A 60 -7.70 18.83 47.64
C ARG A 60 -7.56 17.58 46.78
N ILE A 61 -6.62 16.72 47.14
CA ILE A 61 -6.34 15.48 46.40
C ILE A 61 -6.41 14.31 47.38
N GLU A 62 -7.10 13.26 46.95
CA GLU A 62 -7.09 11.95 47.61
C GLU A 62 -6.52 10.92 46.63
N VAL A 63 -5.57 10.12 47.09
CA VAL A 63 -4.88 9.12 46.27
C VAL A 63 -5.17 7.75 46.85
N TYR A 64 -5.69 6.84 46.02
CA TYR A 64 -6.02 5.47 46.39
C TYR A 64 -5.07 4.49 45.68
N GLY A 65 -4.58 3.49 46.42
CA GLY A 65 -3.67 2.48 45.89
C GLY A 65 -3.40 1.35 46.88
N CYS A 66 -2.57 0.39 46.48
CA CYS A 66 -2.15 -0.74 47.31
C CYS A 66 -0.72 -0.54 47.85
N THR A 67 -0.42 -1.16 49.00
CA THR A 67 0.96 -1.20 49.51
C THR A 67 1.84 -2.07 48.61
N TYR A 68 3.09 -1.66 48.41
CA TYR A 68 4.05 -2.37 47.55
C TYR A 68 5.30 -2.74 48.34
N LYS A 69 5.69 -4.02 48.31
CA LYS A 69 6.92 -4.52 48.93
C LYS A 69 8.06 -4.51 47.91
N SER A 70 9.13 -3.80 48.23
CA SER A 70 10.32 -3.64 47.40
C SER A 70 11.51 -4.30 48.08
N GLU A 71 12.13 -5.28 47.42
CA GLU A 71 13.40 -5.86 47.84
C GLU A 71 14.47 -5.54 46.79
N VAL A 72 15.50 -4.81 47.20
CA VAL A 72 16.48 -4.20 46.30
C VAL A 72 17.89 -4.71 46.59
N ILE A 73 18.68 -4.81 45.54
CA ILE A 73 20.11 -5.11 45.59
C ILE A 73 20.87 -4.26 44.56
N GLY A 74 22.03 -3.72 44.93
CA GLY A 74 22.85 -2.82 44.12
C GLY A 74 24.10 -3.49 43.56
N PHE A 75 24.47 -3.10 42.34
CA PHE A 75 25.63 -3.57 41.59
C PHE A 75 26.50 -2.38 41.17
N ASP A 76 27.80 -2.46 41.43
CA ASP A 76 28.77 -1.38 41.23
C ASP A 76 29.56 -1.50 39.91
N GLY A 77 29.16 -2.42 39.03
CA GLY A 77 29.90 -2.78 37.80
C GLY A 77 31.09 -3.71 38.03
N LYS A 78 31.31 -4.18 39.26
CA LYS A 78 32.34 -5.18 39.61
C LYS A 78 31.75 -6.37 40.36
N SER A 79 30.58 -6.22 40.94
CA SER A 79 29.91 -7.25 41.71
C SER A 79 28.94 -8.11 40.89
N CYS A 80 28.77 -9.38 41.28
CA CYS A 80 27.83 -10.32 40.66
C CYS A 80 27.15 -11.18 41.73
N LEU A 81 25.88 -11.52 41.52
CA LEU A 81 25.10 -12.41 42.35
C LEU A 81 24.91 -13.75 41.64
N ILE A 82 25.31 -14.84 42.29
CA ILE A 82 25.25 -16.19 41.73
C ILE A 82 24.20 -17.01 42.51
N TYR A 83 23.32 -17.69 41.78
CA TYR A 83 22.31 -18.59 42.31
C TYR A 83 22.53 -20.02 41.78
N THR A 84 22.78 -20.95 42.69
CA THR A 84 23.09 -22.35 42.39
C THR A 84 21.92 -23.28 42.75
N PHE A 85 21.54 -24.16 41.82
CA PHE A 85 20.46 -25.13 42.02
C PHE A 85 20.93 -26.35 42.85
N LYS A 86 20.12 -26.82 43.80
CA LYS A 86 20.47 -27.91 44.75
C LYS A 86 20.12 -29.33 44.27
N GLN A 87 19.47 -29.48 43.11
CA GLN A 87 19.02 -30.76 42.54
C GLN A 87 19.42 -30.85 41.06
N GLU A 88 19.63 -32.06 40.53
CA GLU A 88 19.69 -32.28 39.08
C GLU A 88 18.40 -31.76 38.43
N PRO A 89 18.48 -30.77 37.53
CA PRO A 89 17.27 -30.27 36.89
C PRO A 89 16.74 -31.32 35.91
N MET A 90 15.57 -31.88 36.20
CA MET A 90 14.70 -32.37 35.11
C MET A 90 14.49 -31.19 34.16
N SER A 91 14.84 -31.38 32.88
CA SER A 91 14.59 -30.45 31.77
C SER A 91 13.28 -29.67 31.96
N ALA A 92 13.36 -28.39 32.35
CA ALA A 92 12.18 -27.59 32.63
C ALA A 92 11.46 -27.25 31.31
N LEU A 93 10.24 -27.77 31.15
CA LEU A 93 9.32 -27.44 30.06
C LEU A 93 8.85 -25.97 30.13
N LYS A 94 9.04 -25.32 31.29
CA LYS A 94 8.67 -23.94 31.57
C LYS A 94 9.74 -23.23 32.41
N ASP A 95 10.20 -22.08 31.93
CA ASP A 95 11.08 -21.16 32.68
C ASP A 95 10.44 -19.77 32.74
N VAL A 96 10.34 -19.19 33.92
CA VAL A 96 9.85 -17.82 34.13
C VAL A 96 10.87 -17.04 34.95
N ILE A 97 11.46 -16.02 34.32
CA ILE A 97 12.41 -15.10 34.94
C ILE A 97 11.79 -13.72 34.93
N SER A 98 11.65 -13.11 36.10
CA SER A 98 11.22 -11.72 36.20
C SER A 98 12.08 -10.94 37.16
N LEU A 99 12.40 -9.71 36.77
CA LEU A 99 13.16 -8.78 37.60
C LEU A 99 12.79 -7.36 37.19
N LYS A 100 13.13 -6.42 38.05
CA LYS A 100 13.19 -5.01 37.65
C LYS A 100 14.61 -4.50 37.80
N PHE A 101 14.99 -3.57 36.94
CA PHE A 101 16.29 -2.94 37.01
C PHE A 101 16.20 -1.43 36.88
N LYS A 102 17.19 -0.75 37.44
CA LYS A 102 17.44 0.69 37.33
C LYS A 102 18.91 0.83 36.95
N ALA A 103 19.19 1.26 35.73
CA ALA A 103 20.55 1.33 35.19
C ALA A 103 21.17 2.71 35.39
N ILE A 104 22.46 2.74 35.72
CA ILE A 104 23.26 3.97 35.78
C ILE A 104 24.09 4.14 34.49
N GLN A 105 24.46 3.03 33.85
CA GLN A 105 25.20 3.00 32.59
C GLN A 105 24.33 2.41 31.47
N SER A 106 24.60 2.81 30.23
CA SER A 106 23.91 2.33 29.03
C SER A 106 24.26 0.89 28.63
N ASP A 107 25.29 0.29 29.24
CA ASP A 107 25.80 -1.03 28.89
C ASP A 107 26.06 -1.87 30.14
N GLY A 108 25.68 -3.14 30.11
CA GLY A 108 25.95 -4.08 31.20
C GLY A 108 25.19 -5.39 31.12
N ILE A 109 25.80 -6.48 31.58
CA ILE A 109 25.14 -7.81 31.63
C ILE A 109 24.20 -7.90 32.83
N LEU A 110 22.90 -8.10 32.56
CA LEU A 110 21.89 -8.25 33.61
C LEU A 110 21.78 -9.69 34.09
N LEU A 111 21.70 -10.62 33.14
CA LEU A 111 21.53 -12.05 33.39
C LEU A 111 22.48 -12.83 32.50
N HIS A 112 23.13 -13.83 33.07
CA HIS A 112 23.89 -14.81 32.32
C HIS A 112 23.67 -16.21 32.87
N LYS A 113 23.33 -17.14 31.97
CA LYS A 113 23.15 -18.56 32.23
C LYS A 113 23.91 -19.35 31.18
N GLU A 114 24.76 -20.28 31.61
CA GLU A 114 25.57 -21.13 30.74
C GLU A 114 25.33 -22.61 31.07
N GLY A 115 25.15 -23.42 30.02
CA GLY A 115 24.93 -24.85 30.08
C GLY A 115 26.15 -25.68 29.70
N LYS A 116 26.13 -26.96 30.11
CA LYS A 116 27.21 -27.95 29.91
C LYS A 116 27.56 -28.16 28.44
N ASN A 117 26.57 -28.01 27.56
CA ASN A 117 26.66 -28.20 26.11
C ASN A 117 26.88 -26.90 25.32
N ARG A 118 27.40 -25.83 25.95
CA ARG A 118 27.57 -24.47 25.35
C ARG A 118 26.26 -23.74 25.03
N ASP A 119 25.14 -24.20 25.60
CA ASP A 119 23.89 -23.46 25.60
C ASP A 119 24.06 -22.20 26.45
N ARG A 120 23.64 -21.04 25.96
CA ARG A 120 23.75 -19.78 26.72
C ARG A 120 22.50 -18.92 26.57
N ILE A 121 22.07 -18.36 27.69
CA ILE A 121 21.08 -17.29 27.75
C ILE A 121 21.77 -16.07 28.36
N ILE A 122 21.82 -14.99 27.60
CA ILE A 122 22.40 -13.71 28.04
C ILE A 122 21.33 -12.64 27.87
N LEU A 123 21.04 -11.91 28.94
CA LEU A 123 20.31 -10.66 28.90
C LEU A 123 21.30 -9.54 29.19
N GLU A 124 21.52 -8.67 28.21
CA GLU A 124 22.44 -7.56 28.32
C GLU A 124 21.78 -6.24 27.93
N LEU A 125 22.08 -5.19 28.67
CA LEU A 125 21.80 -3.82 28.27
C LEU A 125 22.91 -3.40 27.32
N VAL A 126 22.54 -2.95 26.13
CA VAL A 126 23.46 -2.46 25.08
C VAL A 126 22.91 -1.12 24.62
N LYS A 127 23.68 -0.05 24.82
CA LYS A 127 23.30 1.30 24.39
C LYS A 127 21.88 1.74 24.82
N GLY A 128 21.47 1.36 26.03
CA GLY A 128 20.12 1.68 26.56
C GLY A 128 18.99 0.81 26.01
N THR A 129 19.28 -0.26 25.28
CA THR A 129 18.31 -1.27 24.78
C THR A 129 18.61 -2.64 25.40
N LEU A 130 17.61 -3.47 25.68
CA LEU A 130 17.86 -4.82 26.20
C LEU A 130 17.97 -5.82 25.07
N SER A 131 19.07 -6.57 25.02
CA SER A 131 19.32 -7.67 24.09
C SER A 131 19.22 -9.01 24.81
N LEU A 132 18.32 -9.87 24.34
CA LEU A 132 18.22 -11.27 24.75
C LEU A 132 18.89 -12.15 23.70
N LEU A 133 19.98 -12.79 24.09
CA LEU A 133 20.74 -13.72 23.27
C LEU A 133 20.53 -15.14 23.78
N ILE A 134 20.04 -16.01 22.90
CA ILE A 134 19.86 -17.44 23.17
C ILE A 134 20.65 -18.22 22.12
N ASN A 135 21.59 -19.05 22.57
CA ASN A 135 22.38 -19.94 21.72
C ASN A 135 22.25 -21.38 22.21
N LEU A 136 22.13 -22.32 21.29
CA LEU A 136 22.06 -23.76 21.56
C LEU A 136 23.23 -24.45 20.86
N GLY A 137 23.99 -25.28 21.59
CA GLY A 137 25.09 -26.05 21.05
C GLY A 137 24.59 -27.15 20.10
N ASP A 138 25.26 -27.31 18.95
CA ASP A 138 24.87 -28.28 17.92
C ASP A 138 25.52 -29.67 18.17
N TYR A 139 24.71 -30.72 18.17
CA TYR A 139 25.16 -32.12 18.10
C TYR A 139 25.08 -32.58 16.62
N LYS A 140 26.23 -32.50 15.93
CA LYS A 140 26.56 -33.09 14.61
C LYS A 140 26.19 -32.31 13.34
N THR A 141 27.25 -31.77 12.72
CA THR A 141 27.51 -31.74 11.26
C THR A 141 26.29 -31.50 10.35
N HIS A 142 25.83 -30.25 10.20
CA HIS A 142 25.58 -29.58 8.90
C HIS A 142 25.07 -28.14 9.12
N SER A 143 25.93 -27.15 8.79
CA SER A 143 25.64 -25.73 8.46
C SER A 143 24.66 -24.89 9.33
N SER A 144 25.26 -23.89 9.99
CA SER A 144 24.70 -22.69 10.68
C SER A 144 24.22 -22.87 12.13
N SER A 145 25.02 -22.39 13.08
CA SER A 145 24.60 -22.18 14.48
C SER A 145 23.42 -21.21 14.52
N THR A 146 22.25 -21.65 14.99
CA THR A 146 21.07 -20.79 15.12
C THR A 146 21.15 -19.96 16.40
N GLN A 147 21.81 -18.80 16.31
CA GLN A 147 21.80 -17.80 17.37
C GLN A 147 20.54 -16.93 17.24
N ILE A 148 19.74 -16.86 18.30
CA ILE A 148 18.62 -15.90 18.39
C ILE A 148 19.14 -14.68 19.14
N ASN A 149 19.01 -13.50 18.53
CA ASN A 149 19.30 -12.22 19.17
C ASN A 149 18.10 -11.30 18.98
N ILE A 150 17.46 -10.91 20.07
CA ILE A 150 16.25 -10.07 20.07
C ILE A 150 16.51 -8.87 20.95
N SER A 151 16.26 -7.67 20.44
CA SER A 151 16.39 -6.43 21.19
C SER A 151 15.02 -5.84 21.48
N LEU A 152 14.79 -5.37 22.71
CA LEU A 152 13.52 -4.80 23.16
C LEU A 152 13.75 -3.66 24.16
N GLY A 153 12.87 -2.66 24.11
CA GLY A 153 12.99 -1.44 24.92
C GLY A 153 14.03 -0.45 24.39
N SER A 154 13.94 0.80 24.86
CA SER A 154 14.81 1.91 24.47
C SER A 154 14.92 2.89 25.62
N LEU A 155 16.03 3.65 25.65
CA LEU A 155 16.31 4.66 26.68
C LEU A 155 16.21 4.10 28.12
N LEU A 156 16.57 2.82 28.32
CA LEU A 156 16.45 2.11 29.60
C LEU A 156 17.53 2.50 30.63
N ASP A 157 18.38 3.47 30.27
CA ASP A 157 19.39 4.14 31.08
C ASP A 157 18.87 5.48 31.67
N ASP A 158 17.55 5.64 31.78
CA ASP A 158 16.87 6.84 32.31
C ASP A 158 16.92 6.97 33.86
N GLN A 159 17.56 6.02 34.54
CA GLN A 159 17.58 5.88 36.00
C GLN A 159 16.18 5.75 36.64
N HIS A 160 15.21 5.21 35.90
CA HIS A 160 13.93 4.73 36.44
C HIS A 160 13.92 3.21 36.51
N TRP A 161 12.91 2.67 37.22
CA TRP A 161 12.71 1.23 37.30
C TRP A 161 12.01 0.72 36.03
N HIS A 162 12.66 -0.21 35.35
CA HIS A 162 12.10 -0.97 34.22
C HIS A 162 11.84 -2.42 34.65
N SER A 163 10.75 -3.02 34.17
CA SER A 163 10.44 -4.43 34.41
C SER A 163 10.80 -5.31 33.23
N VAL A 164 11.37 -6.47 33.52
CA VAL A 164 11.68 -7.52 32.54
C VAL A 164 10.98 -8.80 32.95
N LEU A 165 10.33 -9.44 31.98
CA LEU A 165 9.73 -10.75 32.13
C LEU A 165 10.12 -11.62 30.92
N ILE A 166 10.71 -12.77 31.18
CA ILE A 166 11.01 -13.80 30.19
C ILE A 166 10.19 -15.03 30.58
N GLU A 167 9.23 -15.39 29.73
CA GLU A 167 8.45 -16.62 29.88
C GLU A 167 8.75 -17.55 28.73
N ARG A 168 9.26 -18.73 29.03
CA ARG A 168 9.48 -19.80 28.07
C ARG A 168 8.53 -20.93 28.38
N PHE A 169 7.79 -21.37 27.37
CA PHE A 169 6.94 -22.56 27.39
C PHE A 169 7.25 -23.39 26.14
N ASN A 170 7.90 -24.55 26.31
CA ASN A 170 8.43 -25.35 25.20
C ASN A 170 9.31 -24.49 24.26
N ASN A 171 8.82 -24.27 23.04
CA ASN A 171 9.47 -23.52 21.97
C ASN A 171 8.96 -22.07 21.86
N GLN A 172 7.95 -21.69 22.64
CA GLN A 172 7.42 -20.34 22.63
C GLN A 172 8.08 -19.52 23.73
N VAL A 173 8.63 -18.37 23.36
CA VAL A 173 9.23 -17.43 24.30
C VAL A 173 8.53 -16.08 24.19
N ASN A 174 8.08 -15.59 25.34
CA ASN A 174 7.58 -14.23 25.51
C ASN A 174 8.65 -13.43 26.23
N PHE A 175 9.15 -12.40 25.57
CA PHE A 175 10.10 -11.45 26.15
C PHE A 175 9.40 -10.10 26.31
N THR A 176 9.18 -9.69 27.56
CA THR A 176 8.48 -8.44 27.89
C THR A 176 9.43 -7.47 28.59
N VAL A 177 9.48 -6.24 28.08
CA VAL A 177 10.15 -5.10 28.73
C VAL A 177 9.12 -4.00 28.95
N ASP A 178 8.93 -3.62 30.21
CA ASP A 178 7.84 -2.76 30.69
C ASP A 178 6.46 -3.24 30.25
N LYS A 179 5.92 -2.67 29.16
CA LYS A 179 4.61 -3.01 28.59
C LYS A 179 4.71 -3.67 27.22
N HIS A 180 5.90 -3.71 26.62
CA HIS A 180 6.11 -4.22 25.27
C HIS A 180 6.50 -5.69 25.36
N THR A 181 5.76 -6.57 24.69
CA THR A 181 6.04 -8.01 24.63
C THR A 181 6.36 -8.41 23.20
N HIS A 182 7.48 -9.09 23.03
CA HIS A 182 7.85 -9.74 21.79
C HIS A 182 7.65 -11.25 21.92
N HIS A 183 6.83 -11.81 21.04
CA HIS A 183 6.54 -13.24 20.99
C HIS A 183 7.35 -13.87 19.86
N PHE A 184 8.07 -14.95 20.13
CA PHE A 184 8.80 -15.67 19.09
C PHE A 184 8.81 -17.17 19.33
N HIS A 185 8.80 -17.91 18.21
CA HIS A 185 8.99 -19.35 18.20
C HIS A 185 10.44 -19.69 17.97
N ALA A 186 10.92 -20.57 18.82
CA ALA A 186 12.24 -21.14 18.77
C ALA A 186 12.14 -22.46 17.95
N LYS A 187 12.89 -22.59 16.84
CA LYS A 187 12.85 -23.72 15.87
C LYS A 187 12.94 -25.14 16.48
N GLU A 188 11.89 -25.96 16.37
CA GLU A 188 11.70 -27.43 16.65
C GLU A 188 12.69 -28.25 17.52
N VAL A 189 14.00 -28.02 17.51
CA VAL A 189 15.03 -28.67 18.37
C VAL A 189 15.06 -28.09 19.81
N PHE A 190 14.25 -27.06 20.15
CA PHE A 190 14.20 -26.37 21.47
C PHE A 190 13.65 -27.19 22.66
N SER A 191 13.39 -28.48 22.48
CA SER A 191 12.80 -29.32 23.52
C SER A 191 13.78 -29.67 24.66
N TYR A 192 15.10 -29.47 24.47
CA TYR A 192 16.13 -29.84 25.45
C TYR A 192 17.18 -28.73 25.61
N LEU A 193 17.00 -27.85 26.60
CA LEU A 193 18.03 -26.92 27.07
C LEU A 193 18.70 -27.54 28.31
N ASP A 194 19.90 -28.09 28.14
CA ASP A 194 20.69 -28.67 29.24
C ASP A 194 21.49 -27.54 29.91
N LEU A 195 20.76 -26.71 30.64
CA LEU A 195 21.31 -25.57 31.36
C LEU A 195 21.84 -26.04 32.73
N ASP A 196 23.15 -25.98 32.90
CA ASP A 196 23.89 -26.34 34.10
C ASP A 196 23.53 -25.44 35.30
N TYR A 197 24.00 -25.87 36.47
CA TYR A 197 23.53 -25.56 37.82
C TYR A 197 23.58 -24.10 38.30
N GLU A 198 23.98 -23.12 37.48
CA GLU A 198 24.30 -21.76 37.94
C GLU A 198 23.63 -20.65 37.11
N LEU A 199 23.02 -19.69 37.81
CA LEU A 199 22.46 -18.46 37.24
C LEU A 199 23.17 -17.25 37.83
N SER A 200 23.71 -16.38 36.97
CA SER A 200 24.43 -15.17 37.39
C SER A 200 23.66 -13.90 37.04
N PHE A 201 23.61 -12.98 37.99
CA PHE A 201 22.95 -11.68 37.89
C PHE A 201 23.97 -10.55 38.09
N GLY A 202 23.88 -9.52 37.26
CA GLY A 202 24.71 -8.31 37.34
C GLY A 202 26.10 -8.42 36.69
N GLY A 203 26.45 -9.58 36.13
CA GLY A 203 27.71 -9.78 35.42
C GLY A 203 28.06 -11.25 35.26
N ILE A 204 29.19 -11.53 34.61
CA ILE A 204 29.73 -12.87 34.45
C ILE A 204 30.88 -13.06 35.46
N PRO A 205 30.90 -14.16 36.25
CA PRO A 205 32.05 -14.48 37.08
C PRO A 205 33.27 -14.75 36.18
N VAL A 206 34.37 -14.03 36.41
CA VAL A 206 35.55 -13.98 35.53
C VAL A 206 36.05 -15.38 35.13
N SER A 207 36.07 -15.68 33.83
CA SER A 207 36.85 -16.78 33.24
C SER A 207 38.11 -16.19 32.59
N GLU A 208 39.28 -16.55 33.09
CA GLU A 208 40.61 -16.05 32.70
C GLU A 208 41.04 -16.32 31.24
N LYS A 209 40.18 -16.85 30.35
CA LYS A 209 40.55 -17.14 28.96
C LYS A 209 39.41 -16.91 27.98
N SER A 210 39.30 -15.70 27.43
CA SER A 210 38.82 -15.46 26.06
C SER A 210 39.10 -14.03 25.61
N GLY A 211 40.01 -13.88 24.65
CA GLY A 211 40.39 -12.60 24.04
C GLY A 211 39.41 -12.10 22.97
N SER A 212 38.12 -11.99 23.26
CA SER A 212 37.14 -11.45 22.30
C SER A 212 36.07 -10.60 22.98
N LEU A 213 36.16 -9.28 22.80
CA LEU A 213 35.24 -8.20 23.21
C LEU A 213 34.90 -8.11 24.72
N SER A 214 35.42 -7.07 25.36
CA SER A 214 35.21 -6.66 26.76
C SER A 214 33.74 -6.33 27.08
N ARG A 215 32.90 -7.33 27.35
CA ARG A 215 31.55 -7.11 27.90
C ARG A 215 31.66 -6.58 29.33
N ARG A 216 30.89 -5.54 29.67
CA ARG A 216 30.91 -4.88 30.99
C ARG A 216 29.87 -5.52 31.93
N ASN A 217 30.21 -5.61 33.22
CA ASN A 217 29.23 -5.97 34.25
C ASN A 217 28.25 -4.82 34.49
N PHE A 218 27.06 -5.13 35.01
CA PHE A 218 26.00 -4.16 35.21
C PHE A 218 26.29 -3.21 36.37
N HIS A 219 26.04 -1.92 36.15
CA HIS A 219 26.10 -0.88 37.17
C HIS A 219 24.70 -0.27 37.35
N GLY A 220 24.09 -0.53 38.51
CA GLY A 220 22.73 -0.13 38.80
C GLY A 220 22.13 -0.94 39.94
N CYS A 221 20.82 -1.09 39.94
CA CYS A 221 20.08 -1.77 41.00
C CYS A 221 19.07 -2.76 40.41
N PHE A 222 18.85 -3.89 41.08
CA PHE A 222 17.74 -4.80 40.81
C PHE A 222 16.72 -4.76 41.94
N GLU A 223 15.44 -4.87 41.56
CA GLU A 223 14.30 -5.00 42.45
C GLU A 223 13.58 -6.32 42.14
N ASN A 224 13.25 -7.08 43.19
CA ASN A 224 12.36 -8.24 43.14
C ASN A 224 12.72 -9.27 42.04
N ILE A 225 13.92 -9.87 42.14
CA ILE A 225 14.38 -10.93 41.23
C ILE A 225 13.66 -12.24 41.56
N TYR A 226 12.88 -12.75 40.61
CA TYR A 226 12.20 -14.03 40.68
C TYR A 226 12.68 -14.98 39.59
N TYR A 227 12.97 -16.21 40.00
CA TYR A 227 13.20 -17.34 39.12
C TYR A 227 12.23 -18.46 39.48
N ASN A 228 11.33 -18.83 38.57
CA ASN A 228 10.30 -19.86 38.79
C ASN A 228 9.54 -19.69 40.13
N GLY A 229 9.20 -18.45 40.47
CA GLY A 229 8.49 -18.09 41.71
C GLY A 229 9.36 -17.93 42.96
N VAL A 230 10.65 -18.27 42.90
CA VAL A 230 11.60 -18.10 44.02
C VAL A 230 12.19 -16.69 44.00
N ASN A 231 12.06 -15.96 45.11
CA ASN A 231 12.69 -14.65 45.27
C ASN A 231 14.18 -14.80 45.62
N VAL A 232 15.06 -14.49 44.67
CA VAL A 232 16.51 -14.67 44.80
C VAL A 232 17.11 -13.63 45.77
N ILE A 233 16.57 -12.42 45.85
CA ILE A 233 17.05 -11.37 46.76
C ILE A 233 16.76 -11.74 48.22
N ASP A 234 15.59 -12.34 48.52
CA ASP A 234 15.29 -12.85 49.87
C ASP A 234 16.27 -13.94 50.30
N LEU A 235 16.60 -14.88 49.39
CA LEU A 235 17.61 -15.91 49.65
C LEU A 235 19.00 -15.30 49.90
N ALA A 236 19.37 -14.26 49.14
CA ALA A 236 20.63 -13.56 49.28
C ALA A 236 20.71 -12.81 50.63
N ARG A 237 19.64 -12.11 51.02
CA ARG A 237 19.56 -11.39 52.29
C ARG A 237 19.66 -12.33 53.49
N ARG A 238 19.08 -13.53 53.39
CA ARG A 238 19.15 -14.59 54.41
C ARG A 238 20.42 -15.45 54.33
N ARG A 239 21.35 -15.16 53.40
CA ARG A 239 22.61 -15.88 53.18
C ARG A 239 22.43 -17.40 53.09
N LYS A 240 21.45 -17.85 52.29
CA LYS A 240 21.23 -19.29 52.06
C LYS A 240 22.39 -19.89 51.26
N SER A 241 22.68 -21.18 51.47
CA SER A 241 23.80 -21.88 50.81
C SER A 241 23.68 -22.03 49.29
N GLN A 242 22.59 -21.58 48.68
CA GLN A 242 22.38 -21.54 47.22
C GLN A 242 22.89 -20.23 46.60
N ILE A 243 23.31 -19.27 47.42
CA ILE A 243 23.72 -17.95 46.96
C ILE A 243 25.21 -17.78 47.18
N SER A 244 25.91 -17.32 46.16
CA SER A 244 27.28 -16.82 46.29
C SER A 244 27.40 -15.41 45.69
N PHE A 245 28.38 -14.65 46.18
CA PHE A 245 28.60 -13.26 45.77
C PHE A 245 30.03 -13.13 45.25
N VAL A 246 30.18 -12.44 44.13
CA VAL A 246 31.47 -11.95 43.64
C VAL A 246 31.51 -10.45 43.91
N GLY A 247 32.52 -9.96 44.63
CA GLY A 247 32.62 -8.54 45.02
C GLY A 247 31.75 -8.16 46.23
N ASN A 248 31.56 -6.85 46.43
CA ASN A 248 30.79 -6.31 47.56
C ASN A 248 29.36 -5.93 47.12
N MET A 249 28.35 -6.40 47.83
CA MET A 249 26.94 -6.22 47.48
C MET A 249 26.22 -5.34 48.50
N SER A 250 25.46 -4.34 48.02
CA SER A 250 24.58 -3.52 48.87
C SER A 250 23.11 -3.95 48.71
N PHE A 251 22.36 -4.03 49.81
CA PHE A 251 20.90 -4.22 49.77
C PHE A 251 20.13 -2.89 49.70
N LEU A 252 20.79 -1.86 49.16
CA LEU A 252 20.30 -0.50 48.96
C LEU A 252 20.67 -0.08 47.54
N CYS A 253 19.78 0.69 46.91
CA CYS A 253 20.09 1.34 45.64
C CYS A 253 20.76 2.69 45.94
N LEU A 254 22.03 2.83 45.57
CA LEU A 254 22.75 4.10 45.68
C LEU A 254 22.40 4.96 44.48
N GLU A 255 21.80 6.12 44.73
CA GLU A 255 21.37 7.02 43.66
C GLU A 255 22.44 8.08 43.36
N PRO A 256 22.81 8.25 42.08
CA PRO A 256 23.74 9.31 41.71
C PRO A 256 23.07 10.68 41.81
N LYS A 257 23.81 11.70 42.26
CA LYS A 257 23.32 13.09 42.38
C LYS A 257 23.35 13.81 41.03
N VAL A 258 22.69 13.25 40.00
CA VAL A 258 22.63 13.85 38.67
C VAL A 258 21.25 14.43 38.45
N VAL A 259 21.19 15.73 38.16
CA VAL A 259 19.93 16.45 37.90
C VAL A 259 19.89 16.81 36.42
N PRO A 260 19.14 16.07 35.58
CA PRO A 260 19.03 16.37 34.17
C PRO A 260 18.12 17.57 33.91
N VAL A 261 18.35 18.24 32.79
CA VAL A 261 17.55 19.39 32.33
C VAL A 261 17.10 19.13 30.89
N THR A 262 15.82 19.32 30.61
CA THR A 262 15.24 19.21 29.26
C THR A 262 15.03 20.58 28.63
N PHE A 263 15.53 20.75 27.41
CA PHE A 263 15.24 21.88 26.52
C PHE A 263 14.07 21.50 25.62
N LEU A 264 12.91 22.11 25.86
CA LEU A 264 11.64 21.70 25.22
C LEU A 264 11.48 22.20 23.78
N SER A 265 11.93 23.43 23.51
CA SER A 265 11.73 24.10 22.22
C SER A 265 13.03 24.72 21.72
N SER A 266 13.06 25.10 20.45
CA SER A 266 14.18 25.85 19.87
C SER A 266 14.39 27.24 20.49
N ARG A 267 13.49 27.71 21.36
CA ARG A 267 13.61 28.97 22.12
C ARG A 267 14.09 28.74 23.55
N SER A 268 14.19 27.49 24.00
CA SER A 268 14.63 27.14 25.33
C SER A 268 16.09 27.55 25.53
N TYR A 269 16.42 28.14 26.68
CA TYR A 269 17.79 28.50 27.01
C TYR A 269 18.07 28.42 28.50
N LEU A 270 19.33 28.17 28.83
CA LEU A 270 19.89 28.28 30.18
C LEU A 270 21.07 29.25 30.15
N ALA A 271 20.95 30.36 30.88
CA ALA A 271 21.98 31.38 31.02
C ALA A 271 22.67 31.23 32.38
N LEU A 272 23.97 30.96 32.36
CA LEU A 272 24.81 30.78 33.56
C LEU A 272 25.94 31.83 33.57
N PRO A 273 26.32 32.34 34.75
CA PRO A 273 27.47 33.23 34.86
C PRO A 273 28.77 32.46 34.59
N GLY A 274 29.65 33.06 33.78
CA GLY A 274 31.00 32.56 33.51
C GLY A 274 32.03 33.08 34.51
N ILE A 275 33.21 32.45 34.54
CA ILE A 275 34.35 32.94 35.33
C ILE A 275 35.12 33.97 34.50
N SER A 276 34.74 35.24 34.61
CA SER A 276 35.26 36.33 33.78
C SER A 276 36.78 36.54 33.94
N GLY A 277 37.51 36.64 32.82
CA GLY A 277 38.93 37.05 32.80
C GLY A 277 39.96 35.95 33.04
N GLN A 278 39.57 34.67 33.14
CA GLN A 278 40.52 33.56 33.14
C GLN A 278 41.17 33.34 31.75
N GLU A 279 42.45 32.94 31.73
CA GLU A 279 43.21 32.56 30.51
C GLU A 279 42.79 31.21 29.90
N GLU A 280 41.84 30.53 30.54
CA GLU A 280 41.33 29.22 30.12
C GLU A 280 39.80 29.22 30.21
N VAL A 281 39.14 28.78 29.14
CA VAL A 281 37.72 28.46 29.12
C VAL A 281 37.61 26.95 29.11
N ALA A 282 37.08 26.36 30.19
CA ALA A 282 36.81 24.92 30.27
C ALA A 282 35.32 24.70 30.54
N ILE A 283 34.66 23.94 29.68
CA ILE A 283 33.24 23.63 29.78
C ILE A 283 33.09 22.13 29.56
N SER A 284 32.38 21.45 30.44
CA SER A 284 31.99 20.06 30.19
C SER A 284 30.52 19.84 30.49
N PHE A 285 29.88 18.97 29.71
CA PHE A 285 28.49 18.58 29.91
C PHE A 285 28.23 17.26 29.20
N GLN A 286 27.13 16.59 29.56
CA GLN A 286 26.57 15.52 28.77
C GLN A 286 25.28 15.98 28.11
N PHE A 287 25.03 15.53 26.88
CA PHE A 287 23.78 15.78 26.18
C PHE A 287 23.26 14.51 25.52
N ARG A 288 21.94 14.44 25.32
CA ARG A 288 21.31 13.46 24.43
C ARG A 288 20.16 14.08 23.66
N THR A 289 20.04 13.73 22.38
CA THR A 289 19.01 14.25 21.46
C THR A 289 18.78 13.29 20.29
N TRP A 290 17.64 13.45 19.61
CA TRP A 290 17.34 12.85 18.31
C TRP A 290 17.57 13.80 17.14
N ASN A 291 17.71 15.11 17.40
CA ASN A 291 17.93 16.09 16.33
C ASN A 291 19.38 16.03 15.84
N SER A 292 19.58 16.01 14.52
CA SER A 292 20.92 16.06 13.90
C SER A 292 21.56 17.45 13.94
N GLU A 293 20.77 18.48 14.22
CA GLU A 293 21.17 19.89 14.30
C GLU A 293 20.70 20.50 15.62
N GLY A 294 21.49 21.38 16.23
CA GLY A 294 21.07 22.11 17.42
C GLY A 294 22.17 22.89 18.13
N PHE A 295 21.82 24.06 18.66
CA PHE A 295 22.75 24.92 19.37
C PHE A 295 23.06 24.45 20.80
N LEU A 296 24.32 24.14 21.13
CA LEU A 296 24.67 23.61 22.44
C LEU A 296 25.09 24.71 23.42
N VAL A 297 26.11 25.51 23.08
CA VAL A 297 26.69 26.52 23.99
C VAL A 297 27.18 27.75 23.21
N SER A 298 27.06 28.95 23.78
CA SER A 298 27.85 30.13 23.35
C SER A 298 28.36 30.98 24.50
N SER A 299 29.43 31.73 24.22
CA SER A 299 29.91 32.81 25.08
C SER A 299 30.71 33.86 24.30
N LYS A 300 30.82 35.05 24.89
CA LYS A 300 31.71 36.12 24.42
C LYS A 300 33.14 35.89 24.89
N VAL A 301 34.09 36.45 24.15
CA VAL A 301 35.48 36.54 24.58
C VAL A 301 35.76 37.98 25.03
N LYS A 302 36.29 38.19 26.25
CA LYS A 302 36.33 39.51 26.91
C LYS A 302 37.16 40.57 26.17
N GLU A 303 38.23 40.17 25.47
CA GLU A 303 39.19 41.10 24.82
C GLU A 303 39.18 41.07 23.28
N ALA A 304 38.40 40.17 22.67
CA ALA A 304 38.19 40.14 21.23
C ALA A 304 36.76 40.59 20.93
N SER A 305 36.53 41.39 19.88
CA SER A 305 35.17 41.71 19.40
C SER A 305 34.48 40.48 18.77
N GLY A 306 34.47 39.34 19.46
CA GLY A 306 34.12 38.02 18.95
C GLY A 306 33.64 37.07 20.05
N GLY A 307 33.30 35.85 19.67
CA GLY A 307 32.73 34.83 20.55
C GLY A 307 32.95 33.43 19.98
N PHE A 308 32.54 32.41 20.73
CA PHE A 308 32.49 31.03 20.24
C PHE A 308 31.09 30.44 20.40
N PHE A 309 30.76 29.52 19.51
CA PHE A 309 29.56 28.70 19.60
C PHE A 309 29.91 27.23 19.36
N ILE A 310 29.32 26.38 20.19
CA ILE A 310 29.34 24.93 20.11
C ILE A 310 27.95 24.49 19.66
N TYR A 311 27.87 23.72 18.59
CA TYR A 311 26.61 23.29 18.00
C TYR A 311 26.74 21.89 17.43
N LEU A 312 25.62 21.19 17.35
CA LEU A 312 25.48 19.92 16.67
C LEU A 312 25.13 20.20 15.21
N SER A 313 25.83 19.54 14.28
CA SER A 313 25.51 19.56 12.86
C SER A 313 25.88 18.26 12.18
N ASP A 314 24.94 17.69 11.41
CA ASP A 314 25.02 16.36 10.80
C ASP A 314 25.40 15.27 11.82
N GLY A 315 24.88 15.39 13.05
CA GLY A 315 25.18 14.46 14.15
C GLY A 315 26.63 14.55 14.67
N LYS A 316 27.35 15.65 14.39
CA LYS A 316 28.73 15.90 14.88
C LYS A 316 28.78 17.20 15.68
N VAL A 317 29.58 17.26 16.74
CA VAL A 317 29.77 18.50 17.50
C VAL A 317 30.79 19.36 16.76
N LYS A 318 30.40 20.59 16.44
CA LYS A 318 31.22 21.60 15.80
C LYS A 318 31.42 22.79 16.74
N VAL A 319 32.63 23.33 16.75
CA VAL A 319 32.98 24.56 17.44
C VAL A 319 33.41 25.57 16.41
N SER A 320 32.81 26.75 16.47
CA SER A 320 33.12 27.84 15.57
C SER A 320 33.39 29.11 16.37
N ILE A 321 34.40 29.85 15.93
CA ILE A 321 34.91 31.03 16.64
C ILE A 321 34.81 32.21 15.68
N HIS A 322 34.03 33.21 16.07
CA HIS A 322 33.75 34.36 15.23
C HIS A 322 34.62 35.54 15.63
N LYS A 323 35.32 36.14 14.67
CA LYS A 323 36.03 37.42 14.80
C LYS A 323 35.74 38.32 13.60
N PRO A 324 35.51 39.63 13.77
CA PRO A 324 35.26 40.54 12.67
C PRO A 324 36.47 40.58 11.74
N GLY A 325 36.26 40.32 10.45
CA GLY A 325 37.28 40.44 9.40
C GLY A 325 38.24 39.25 9.23
N LYS A 326 38.00 38.08 9.85
CA LYS A 326 38.77 36.83 9.62
C LYS A 326 37.84 35.65 9.29
N PRO A 327 38.29 34.65 8.50
CA PRO A 327 37.50 33.45 8.21
C PRO A 327 37.24 32.63 9.47
N LEU A 328 36.05 32.00 9.54
CA LEU A 328 35.66 31.08 10.61
C LEU A 328 36.55 29.83 10.57
N THR A 329 37.10 29.44 11.72
CA THR A 329 37.76 28.15 11.91
C THR A 329 36.81 27.22 12.64
N ASP A 330 36.35 26.18 11.95
CA ASP A 330 35.45 25.17 12.51
C ASP A 330 36.25 23.93 12.92
N ILE A 331 36.04 23.49 14.17
CA ILE A 331 36.60 22.23 14.69
C ILE A 331 35.44 21.25 14.83
N THR A 332 35.57 20.02 14.33
CA THR A 332 34.51 19.00 14.38
C THR A 332 34.99 17.75 15.12
N ALA A 333 34.17 17.18 16.01
CA ALA A 333 34.42 15.91 16.68
C ALA A 333 33.14 15.06 16.83
N GLY A 334 33.32 13.74 16.93
CA GLY A 334 32.24 12.75 17.05
C GLY A 334 31.49 12.48 15.74
N ILE A 335 30.66 11.43 15.75
CA ILE A 335 29.85 10.95 14.62
C ILE A 335 28.54 10.35 15.15
N GLY A 336 27.41 10.70 14.55
CA GLY A 336 26.11 10.08 14.86
C GLY A 336 25.66 10.29 16.31
N LEU A 337 25.90 11.49 16.85
CA LEU A 337 25.62 11.85 18.25
C LEU A 337 24.13 12.15 18.52
N ASN A 338 23.28 12.03 17.51
CA ASN A 338 21.83 12.20 17.57
C ASN A 338 21.10 10.84 17.65
N ASN A 339 21.62 9.95 18.50
CA ASN A 339 21.17 8.55 18.61
C ASN A 339 20.39 8.27 19.92
N GLY A 340 19.99 9.33 20.64
CA GLY A 340 19.29 9.23 21.92
C GLY A 340 20.14 8.85 23.12
N GLN A 341 21.43 8.49 22.95
CA GLN A 341 22.35 8.15 24.05
C GLN A 341 22.99 9.39 24.65
N TRP A 342 23.44 9.26 25.90
CA TRP A 342 24.23 10.30 26.56
C TRP A 342 25.63 10.39 25.96
N HIS A 343 25.95 11.55 25.40
CA HIS A 343 27.27 11.89 24.90
C HIS A 343 27.94 12.94 25.79
N SER A 344 29.19 12.71 26.15
CA SER A 344 29.98 13.69 26.91
C SER A 344 30.73 14.63 25.98
N VAL A 345 30.70 15.92 26.28
CA VAL A 345 31.44 16.96 25.56
C VAL A 345 32.33 17.69 26.55
N SER A 346 33.62 17.74 26.25
CA SER A 346 34.59 18.55 26.98
C SER A 346 35.26 19.51 26.01
N PHE A 347 35.07 20.80 26.26
CA PHE A 347 35.67 21.90 25.52
C PHE A 347 36.67 22.61 26.42
N SER A 348 37.91 22.76 25.94
CA SER A 348 38.91 23.60 26.60
C SER A 348 39.61 24.51 25.59
N ALA A 349 39.79 25.76 25.95
CA ALA A 349 40.52 26.76 25.16
C ALA A 349 41.53 27.48 26.06
N ARG A 350 42.83 27.28 25.79
CA ARG A 350 43.94 27.82 26.59
C ARG A 350 45.12 28.21 25.69
N ARG A 351 45.63 29.44 25.84
CA ARG A 351 46.92 29.92 25.27
C ARG A 351 47.20 29.40 23.84
N ASN A 352 46.37 29.80 22.88
CA ASN A 352 46.39 29.41 21.46
C ASN A 352 46.00 27.97 21.11
N ARG A 353 45.64 27.10 22.08
CA ARG A 353 45.19 25.74 21.82
C ARG A 353 43.72 25.58 22.17
N ILE A 354 42.99 24.91 21.29
CA ILE A 354 41.60 24.52 21.50
C ILE A 354 41.51 23.02 21.43
N SER A 355 40.79 22.41 22.37
CA SER A 355 40.48 20.99 22.39
C SER A 355 38.97 20.78 22.50
N LEU A 356 38.46 19.95 21.62
CA LEU A 356 37.12 19.37 21.72
C LEU A 356 37.27 17.85 21.84
N ILE A 357 36.75 17.30 22.93
CA ILE A 357 36.75 15.85 23.20
C ILE A 357 35.30 15.42 23.35
N VAL A 358 34.93 14.35 22.65
CA VAL A 358 33.61 13.72 22.72
C VAL A 358 33.77 12.29 23.23
N ASP A 359 32.91 11.86 24.16
CA ASP A 359 32.87 10.50 24.74
C ASP A 359 34.18 9.99 25.36
N ASN A 360 35.03 10.92 25.81
CA ASN A 360 36.38 10.65 26.28
C ASN A 360 37.26 9.89 25.27
N ASP A 361 36.87 9.89 23.99
CA ASP A 361 37.65 9.27 22.94
C ASP A 361 38.77 10.22 22.49
N MET A 362 39.98 9.91 22.94
CA MET A 362 41.17 10.68 22.61
C MET A 362 41.55 10.55 21.13
N LEU A 363 41.13 9.48 20.43
CA LEU A 363 41.45 9.24 19.03
C LEU A 363 40.60 10.09 18.08
N SER A 364 39.38 10.45 18.48
CA SER A 364 38.47 11.34 17.73
C SER A 364 38.46 12.79 18.28
N SER A 365 39.37 13.10 19.20
CA SER A 365 39.55 14.47 19.73
C SER A 365 40.04 15.42 18.64
N ALA A 366 39.44 16.61 18.61
CA ALA A 366 39.76 17.62 17.62
C ALA A 366 40.52 18.77 18.28
N HIS A 367 41.67 19.11 17.71
CA HIS A 367 42.55 20.15 18.22
C HIS A 367 42.83 21.20 17.14
N ALA A 368 42.78 22.48 17.51
CA ALA A 368 43.25 23.56 16.65
C ALA A 368 44.22 24.46 17.39
N SER A 369 45.22 24.95 16.66
CA SER A 369 46.11 26.00 17.15
C SER A 369 45.72 27.32 16.49
N ILE A 370 45.17 28.24 17.27
CA ILE A 370 44.71 29.54 16.78
C ILE A 370 45.54 30.62 17.49
N PRO A 371 46.19 31.56 16.76
CA PRO A 371 46.93 32.65 17.36
C PRO A 371 45.97 33.70 17.95
N LEU A 372 45.30 33.36 19.06
CA LEU A 372 44.38 34.21 19.81
C LEU A 372 44.47 33.91 21.31
N GLN A 373 44.60 34.95 22.13
CA GLN A 373 44.35 34.88 23.56
C GLN A 373 42.84 34.92 23.79
N ILE A 374 42.29 33.84 24.34
CA ILE A 374 40.87 33.69 24.64
C ILE A 374 40.70 33.90 26.14
N TYR A 375 40.04 35.00 26.50
CA TYR A 375 39.64 35.28 27.88
C TYR A 375 38.16 34.97 28.06
N SER A 376 37.86 34.21 29.10
CA SER A 376 36.49 33.82 29.47
C SER A 376 35.57 35.03 29.64
N GLY A 377 34.38 34.96 29.02
CA GLY A 377 33.34 35.99 29.09
C GLY A 377 32.48 35.90 30.35
N ASP A 378 31.57 36.87 30.50
CA ASP A 378 30.77 37.03 31.72
C ASP A 378 29.56 36.07 31.77
N MET A 379 29.06 35.62 30.63
CA MET A 379 27.85 34.79 30.52
C MET A 379 28.01 33.65 29.51
N LEU A 380 27.43 32.50 29.86
CA LEU A 380 27.34 31.29 29.03
C LEU A 380 25.87 30.98 28.76
N TYR A 381 25.52 30.80 27.49
CA TYR A 381 24.18 30.40 27.08
C TYR A 381 24.19 28.97 26.57
N PHE A 382 23.42 28.10 27.22
CA PHE A 382 23.21 26.72 26.81
C PHE A 382 21.86 26.57 26.11
N GLY A 383 21.83 25.74 25.08
CA GLY A 383 20.63 25.30 24.34
C GLY A 383 19.97 26.35 23.43
N GLY A 384 20.04 27.63 23.78
CA GLY A 384 19.48 28.71 22.99
C GLY A 384 19.86 30.07 23.56
N CYS A 385 19.20 31.13 23.08
CA CYS A 385 19.47 32.50 23.50
C CYS A 385 18.18 33.30 23.71
N PRO A 386 18.20 34.31 24.61
CA PRO A 386 17.04 35.16 24.86
C PRO A 386 16.69 36.06 23.67
N ASN A 387 15.39 36.17 23.35
CA ASN A 387 14.87 36.91 22.18
C ASN A 387 14.90 38.45 22.31
N HIS A 388 15.18 39.00 23.49
CA HIS A 388 15.14 40.44 23.75
C HIS A 388 16.54 41.05 23.81
N GLY A 389 17.00 41.59 22.69
CA GLY A 389 18.19 42.42 22.59
C GLY A 389 18.71 42.50 21.15
N ASN A 390 19.17 43.68 20.73
CA ASN A 390 19.85 43.90 19.44
C ASN A 390 21.25 43.28 19.42
N ASN A 391 21.37 42.05 19.94
CA ASN A 391 22.61 41.34 20.12
C ASN A 391 22.87 40.50 18.86
N PHE A 392 23.76 40.98 18.00
CA PHE A 392 24.43 40.16 16.97
C PHE A 392 25.22 38.96 17.57
N GLU A 393 25.19 38.82 18.90
CA GLU A 393 25.97 37.95 19.78
C GLU A 393 25.49 36.49 19.81
N CYS A 394 24.26 36.24 19.34
CA CYS A 394 23.69 34.90 19.19
C CYS A 394 22.81 34.82 17.93
N LYS A 395 23.28 35.42 16.82
CA LYS A 395 22.62 35.35 15.53
C LYS A 395 22.88 33.96 14.92
N ASN A 396 22.08 32.99 15.32
CA ASN A 396 22.29 31.62 14.89
C ASN A 396 21.59 31.35 13.56
N SER A 397 22.32 30.78 12.59
CA SER A 397 21.71 30.18 11.39
C SER A 397 20.98 28.87 11.72
N PHE A 398 21.29 28.29 12.89
CA PHE A 398 20.80 27.00 13.36
C PHE A 398 19.71 27.19 14.44
N GLY A 399 18.73 26.30 14.51
CA GLY A 399 17.71 26.32 15.57
C GLY A 399 18.31 26.05 16.97
N GLY A 400 17.62 26.47 18.04
CA GLY A 400 17.98 26.10 19.41
C GLY A 400 17.91 24.58 19.63
N PHE A 401 18.71 24.08 20.56
CA PHE A 401 18.76 22.66 20.91
C PHE A 401 17.49 22.22 21.62
N GLN A 402 17.05 21.02 21.24
CA GLN A 402 16.00 20.27 21.91
C GLN A 402 16.60 18.93 22.31
N GLY A 403 16.47 18.57 23.58
CA GLY A 403 17.19 17.44 24.14
C GLY A 403 17.38 17.58 25.64
N CYS A 404 18.14 16.68 26.22
CA CYS A 404 18.50 16.74 27.63
C CYS A 404 19.99 17.08 27.80
N MET A 405 20.31 17.82 28.86
CA MET A 405 21.68 18.01 29.33
C MET A 405 21.81 17.62 30.81
N GLN A 406 22.98 17.13 31.20
CA GLN A 406 23.33 16.86 32.59
C GLN A 406 24.84 17.02 32.82
N LEU A 407 25.27 16.93 34.08
CA LEU A 407 26.68 17.04 34.47
C LEU A 407 27.38 18.29 33.90
N ILE A 408 26.67 19.43 33.90
CA ILE A 408 27.22 20.70 33.41
C ILE A 408 28.27 21.22 34.39
N SER A 409 29.47 21.50 33.89
CA SER A 409 30.57 22.10 34.63
C SER A 409 31.15 23.31 33.89
N ILE A 410 31.53 24.32 34.66
CA ILE A 410 32.18 25.55 34.18
C ILE A 410 33.49 25.69 34.96
N GLY A 411 34.62 25.68 34.25
CA GLY A 411 35.92 25.48 34.89
C GLY A 411 36.00 24.12 35.58
N ASN A 412 36.37 24.12 36.86
CA ASN A 412 36.42 22.92 37.70
C ASN A 412 35.19 22.78 38.61
N GLU A 413 34.18 23.64 38.47
CA GLU A 413 32.99 23.64 39.31
C GLU A 413 31.78 23.01 38.59
N ALA A 414 31.10 22.09 39.26
CA ALA A 414 29.85 21.51 38.79
C ALA A 414 28.68 22.44 39.11
N VAL A 415 27.81 22.67 38.14
CA VAL A 415 26.64 23.55 38.29
C VAL A 415 25.55 22.82 39.08
N ASP A 416 25.09 23.42 40.18
CA ASP A 416 23.95 22.90 40.93
C ASP A 416 22.62 23.36 40.31
N MET A 417 21.99 22.45 39.56
CA MET A 417 20.70 22.71 38.89
C MET A 417 19.54 22.93 39.86
N ILE A 418 19.64 22.49 41.12
CA ILE A 418 18.59 22.74 42.12
C ILE A 418 18.56 24.22 42.50
N SER A 419 19.74 24.82 42.68
CA SER A 419 19.88 26.27 42.90
C SER A 419 19.38 27.09 41.72
N VAL A 420 19.56 26.59 40.48
CA VAL A 420 18.99 27.20 39.27
C VAL A 420 17.47 27.15 39.30
N GLN A 421 16.87 26.00 39.61
CA GLN A 421 15.41 25.84 39.70
C GLN A 421 14.77 26.77 40.75
N GLN A 422 15.49 27.07 41.82
CA GLN A 422 15.05 27.99 42.88
C GLN A 422 15.25 29.48 42.52
N ASN A 423 15.71 29.78 41.30
CA ASN A 423 16.05 31.13 40.83
C ASN A 423 17.11 31.83 41.71
N ILE A 424 17.98 31.05 42.36
CA ILE A 424 19.08 31.58 43.18
C ILE A 424 20.29 31.90 42.29
N PHE A 425 20.50 31.10 41.23
CA PHE A 425 21.67 31.16 40.35
C PHE A 425 21.27 30.96 38.88
N GLY A 426 21.72 31.85 37.99
CA GLY A 426 21.41 31.78 36.55
C GLY A 426 19.99 32.25 36.19
N ASN A 427 19.64 32.14 34.89
CA ASN A 427 18.32 32.47 34.34
C ASN A 427 17.97 31.47 33.23
N PHE A 428 16.69 31.15 33.03
CA PHE A 428 16.26 30.19 32.02
C PHE A 428 14.85 30.46 31.47
N SER A 429 14.54 29.88 30.31
CA SER A 429 13.21 29.90 29.70
C SER A 429 12.89 28.54 29.08
N ASP A 430 11.64 28.10 29.18
CA ASP A 430 11.12 26.86 28.58
C ASP A 430 11.98 25.61 28.90
N LEU A 431 12.43 25.44 30.15
CA LEU A 431 13.17 24.27 30.63
C LEU A 431 12.38 23.44 31.63
N GLN A 432 12.59 22.13 31.60
CA GLN A 432 12.20 21.23 32.69
C GLN A 432 13.45 20.77 33.43
N ILE A 433 13.58 21.14 34.71
CA ILE A 433 14.70 20.75 35.57
C ILE A 433 14.31 19.51 36.38
N ASP A 434 15.27 18.62 36.62
CA ASP A 434 15.11 17.36 37.35
C ASP A 434 14.20 16.34 36.62
N LEU A 435 14.23 16.41 35.28
CA LEU A 435 13.46 15.58 34.35
C LEU A 435 14.16 15.57 32.98
N CYS A 436 14.32 14.37 32.39
CA CYS A 436 14.69 14.22 30.99
C CYS A 436 13.52 13.63 30.18
N SER A 437 12.88 14.45 29.35
CA SER A 437 11.67 14.08 28.60
C SER A 437 11.95 13.57 27.18
N ILE A 438 13.14 13.04 26.91
CA ILE A 438 13.44 12.40 25.62
C ILE A 438 12.58 11.14 25.46
N MET A 439 12.08 10.90 24.25
CA MET A 439 11.23 9.76 23.91
C MET A 439 11.70 9.12 22.63
N ASP A 440 11.68 7.79 22.57
CA ASP A 440 11.91 7.06 21.32
C ASP A 440 10.57 6.88 20.59
N ARG A 441 10.36 7.68 19.55
CA ARG A 441 9.14 7.69 18.72
C ARG A 441 9.16 6.61 17.62
N CYS A 442 10.26 5.88 17.47
CA CYS A 442 10.37 4.70 16.61
C CYS A 442 10.15 3.39 17.38
N LEU A 443 9.85 3.45 18.68
CA LEU A 443 9.54 2.28 19.49
C LEU A 443 8.19 2.47 20.25
N PRO A 444 7.13 1.72 19.91
CA PRO A 444 7.09 0.70 18.85
C PRO A 444 7.21 1.32 17.44
N ASN A 445 7.70 0.53 16.48
CA ASN A 445 7.82 1.01 15.11
C ASN A 445 6.43 1.07 14.46
N TYR A 446 5.98 2.29 14.15
CA TYR A 446 4.71 2.55 13.48
C TYR A 446 4.83 2.63 11.95
N CYS A 447 6.03 2.45 11.40
CA CYS A 447 6.22 2.30 9.97
C CYS A 447 5.84 0.88 9.57
N GLU A 448 4.75 0.76 8.83
CA GLU A 448 4.16 -0.50 8.41
C GLU A 448 4.92 -1.13 7.24
N HIS A 449 4.62 -2.39 6.94
CA HIS A 449 5.14 -3.14 5.78
C HIS A 449 6.67 -3.11 5.62
N GLY A 450 7.40 -3.10 6.73
CA GLY A 450 8.87 -3.12 6.75
C GLY A 450 9.53 -1.75 6.48
N GLY A 451 8.77 -0.65 6.56
CA GLY A 451 9.32 0.69 6.44
C GLY A 451 10.38 1.01 7.50
N GLU A 452 11.45 1.70 7.09
CA GLU A 452 12.53 2.11 7.99
C GLU A 452 12.13 3.39 8.75
N CYS A 453 12.18 3.33 10.09
CA CYS A 453 11.84 4.46 10.94
C CYS A 453 13.08 5.31 11.27
N SER A 454 12.95 6.61 11.10
CA SER A 454 13.88 7.62 11.61
C SER A 454 13.13 8.64 12.46
N GLN A 455 13.83 9.42 13.29
CA GLN A 455 13.15 10.34 14.20
C GLN A 455 13.92 11.62 14.50
N SER A 456 13.17 12.57 15.04
CA SER A 456 13.58 13.86 15.59
C SER A 456 12.89 14.05 16.94
N TRP A 457 13.20 15.13 17.66
CA TRP A 457 12.61 15.44 18.96
C TRP A 457 11.07 15.40 18.97
N ASN A 458 10.45 15.99 17.94
CA ASN A 458 8.99 16.16 17.88
C ASN A 458 8.29 15.18 16.93
N ASN A 459 9.01 14.43 16.10
CA ASN A 459 8.39 13.67 15.00
C ASN A 459 9.25 12.46 14.58
N PHE A 460 8.61 11.37 14.16
CA PHE A 460 9.26 10.27 13.42
C PHE A 460 9.02 10.38 11.90
N TYR A 461 9.70 9.60 11.09
CA TYR A 461 9.55 9.56 9.63
C TYR A 461 9.71 8.13 9.15
N CYS A 462 8.86 7.72 8.21
CA CYS A 462 8.92 6.40 7.61
C CYS A 462 9.49 6.51 6.19
N ASN A 463 10.53 5.73 5.92
CA ASN A 463 11.04 5.52 4.58
C ASN A 463 10.35 4.29 3.98
N CYS A 464 9.43 4.52 3.05
CA CYS A 464 8.65 3.48 2.38
C CYS A 464 9.29 2.98 1.07
N ASN A 465 10.54 3.37 0.78
CA ASN A 465 11.22 2.93 -0.44
C ASN A 465 11.39 1.40 -0.43
N ASN A 466 11.10 0.78 -1.58
CA ASN A 466 11.18 -0.67 -1.80
C ASN A 466 10.24 -1.53 -0.94
N THR A 467 9.24 -0.95 -0.26
CA THR A 467 8.22 -1.75 0.46
C THR A 467 7.05 -2.13 -0.46
N GLY A 468 6.79 -1.33 -1.50
CA GLY A 468 5.57 -1.43 -2.31
C GLY A 468 4.40 -0.62 -1.76
N TYR A 469 4.63 0.16 -0.70
CA TYR A 469 3.65 0.99 -0.01
C TYR A 469 4.08 2.46 0.05
N GLU A 470 3.11 3.34 0.27
CA GLU A 470 3.28 4.79 0.40
C GLU A 470 2.46 5.34 1.57
N GLY A 471 2.47 6.66 1.73
CA GLY A 471 1.83 7.37 2.85
C GLY A 471 2.78 7.59 4.04
N ALA A 472 2.33 8.38 5.02
CA ALA A 472 3.16 8.83 6.13
C ALA A 472 3.65 7.69 7.05
N THR A 473 2.96 6.55 7.06
CA THR A 473 3.27 5.34 7.83
C THR A 473 3.51 4.10 6.96
N CYS A 474 3.65 4.25 5.64
CA CYS A 474 3.76 3.14 4.69
C CYS A 474 2.55 2.19 4.73
N HIS A 475 1.37 2.68 5.05
CA HIS A 475 0.15 1.88 5.18
C HIS A 475 -0.48 1.55 3.82
N TYR A 476 -0.38 2.46 2.84
CA TYR A 476 -1.18 2.38 1.62
C TYR A 476 -0.45 1.66 0.48
N PRO A 477 -1.06 0.70 -0.23
CA PRO A 477 -0.41 -0.02 -1.33
C PRO A 477 -0.26 0.83 -2.59
N ILE A 478 0.90 0.75 -3.25
CA ILE A 478 1.14 1.44 -4.54
C ILE A 478 0.48 0.71 -5.71
N TYR A 479 0.30 -0.62 -5.59
CA TYR A 479 -0.17 -1.49 -6.65
C TYR A 479 -1.64 -1.88 -6.49
N GLU A 480 -2.31 -2.16 -7.61
CA GLU A 480 -3.70 -2.60 -7.57
C GLU A 480 -3.85 -4.02 -7.02
N LYS A 481 -5.03 -4.33 -6.48
CA LYS A 481 -5.31 -5.64 -5.88
C LYS A 481 -5.46 -6.79 -6.86
N SER A 482 -5.82 -6.49 -8.10
CA SER A 482 -6.14 -7.51 -9.09
C SER A 482 -5.88 -7.04 -10.53
N CYS A 483 -5.76 -8.01 -11.43
CA CYS A 483 -5.72 -7.73 -12.86
C CYS A 483 -7.01 -7.07 -13.38
N GLU A 484 -8.17 -7.32 -12.74
CA GLU A 484 -9.44 -6.67 -13.11
C GLU A 484 -9.38 -5.16 -12.78
N ALA A 485 -8.85 -4.80 -11.61
CA ALA A 485 -8.66 -3.40 -11.23
C ALA A 485 -7.77 -2.64 -12.24
N TYR A 486 -6.64 -3.23 -12.67
CA TYR A 486 -5.79 -2.64 -13.71
C TYR A 486 -6.53 -2.48 -15.06
N LYS A 487 -7.30 -3.49 -15.49
CA LYS A 487 -8.09 -3.40 -16.72
C LYS A 487 -9.08 -2.24 -16.69
N HIS A 488 -9.71 -1.97 -15.55
CA HIS A 488 -10.64 -0.84 -15.39
C HIS A 488 -9.97 0.53 -15.34
N LYS A 489 -8.66 0.59 -15.10
CA LYS A 489 -7.86 1.81 -15.33
C LYS A 489 -7.49 2.03 -16.80
N GLY A 490 -7.81 1.09 -17.68
CA GLY A 490 -7.53 1.15 -19.12
C GLY A 490 -6.20 0.50 -19.53
N ASN A 491 -5.58 -0.30 -18.65
CA ASN A 491 -4.34 -1.00 -18.93
C ASN A 491 -4.54 -2.22 -19.85
N ASN A 492 -3.48 -2.62 -20.55
CA ASN A 492 -3.47 -3.79 -21.45
C ASN A 492 -2.80 -5.01 -20.77
N SER A 493 -2.90 -6.18 -21.40
CA SER A 493 -2.23 -7.41 -20.92
C SER A 493 -0.72 -7.22 -20.76
N GLY A 494 -0.15 -7.82 -19.71
CA GLY A 494 1.27 -7.69 -19.38
C GLY A 494 1.60 -8.19 -17.98
N PHE A 495 2.85 -8.00 -17.55
CA PHE A 495 3.27 -8.29 -16.18
C PHE A 495 2.97 -7.10 -15.27
N TYR A 496 2.32 -7.36 -14.14
CA TYR A 496 1.97 -6.36 -13.14
C TYR A 496 2.28 -6.88 -11.75
N ASN A 497 2.69 -5.99 -10.86
CA ASN A 497 2.65 -6.27 -9.43
C ASN A 497 1.20 -6.11 -8.96
N ILE A 498 0.71 -7.08 -8.22
CA ILE A 498 -0.58 -7.00 -7.52
C ILE A 498 -0.37 -7.10 -6.02
N ASP A 499 -1.21 -6.40 -5.27
CA ASP A 499 -1.27 -6.44 -3.82
C ASP A 499 -2.62 -7.00 -3.36
N SER A 500 -2.69 -8.32 -3.21
CA SER A 500 -3.97 -9.03 -3.14
C SER A 500 -4.80 -8.73 -1.89
N ASP A 501 -4.20 -8.23 -0.80
CA ASP A 501 -4.87 -7.81 0.44
C ASP A 501 -4.85 -6.29 0.65
N GLY A 502 -4.03 -5.53 -0.09
CA GLY A 502 -3.94 -4.07 0.02
C GLY A 502 -3.19 -3.66 1.28
N SER A 503 -3.80 -2.88 2.16
CA SER A 503 -3.20 -2.48 3.45
C SER A 503 -3.06 -3.63 4.48
N GLY A 504 -3.15 -4.88 4.02
CA GLY A 504 -2.96 -6.07 4.81
C GLY A 504 -1.48 -6.46 4.90
N PRO A 505 -1.13 -7.50 5.68
CA PRO A 505 0.26 -7.83 5.98
C PRO A 505 1.07 -8.41 4.81
N LEU A 506 0.47 -8.73 3.66
CA LEU A 506 1.16 -9.38 2.54
C LEU A 506 1.68 -8.36 1.54
N GLY A 507 2.98 -8.38 1.27
CA GLY A 507 3.56 -7.51 0.24
C GLY A 507 3.07 -7.83 -1.19
N PRO A 508 3.34 -6.94 -2.15
CA PRO A 508 2.98 -7.15 -3.55
C PRO A 508 3.83 -8.24 -4.22
N PHE A 509 3.30 -8.84 -5.29
CA PHE A 509 4.02 -9.83 -6.08
C PHE A 509 3.66 -9.75 -7.57
N LEU A 510 4.60 -10.22 -8.41
CA LEU A 510 4.48 -10.14 -9.86
C LEU A 510 3.61 -11.27 -10.42
N VAL A 511 2.64 -10.90 -11.26
CA VAL A 511 1.75 -11.80 -12.01
C VAL A 511 1.67 -11.40 -13.47
N TYR A 512 1.26 -12.33 -14.33
CA TYR A 512 0.89 -11.99 -15.70
C TYR A 512 -0.63 -11.81 -15.80
N CYS A 513 -1.06 -10.61 -16.18
CA CYS A 513 -2.46 -10.27 -16.40
C CYS A 513 -2.78 -10.41 -17.89
N ASN A 514 -3.63 -11.37 -18.26
CA ASN A 514 -4.22 -11.48 -19.58
C ASN A 514 -5.59 -10.79 -19.60
N MET A 515 -5.65 -9.56 -20.14
CA MET A 515 -6.81 -8.68 -20.16
C MET A 515 -7.46 -8.61 -21.56
N THR A 516 -7.61 -9.74 -22.25
CA THR A 516 -8.10 -9.79 -23.65
C THR A 516 -9.62 -9.84 -23.77
N ASP A 517 -10.31 -10.76 -23.11
CA ASP A 517 -11.79 -10.85 -23.16
C ASP A 517 -12.31 -11.14 -21.75
N THR A 518 -11.84 -12.26 -21.19
CA THR A 518 -11.85 -12.52 -19.75
C THR A 518 -10.50 -12.14 -19.15
N THR A 519 -10.52 -11.50 -17.99
CA THR A 519 -9.29 -11.08 -17.30
C THR A 519 -8.75 -12.24 -16.47
N TRP A 520 -7.59 -12.75 -16.84
CA TRP A 520 -6.92 -13.83 -16.12
C TRP A 520 -5.67 -13.32 -15.42
N THR A 521 -5.58 -13.63 -14.12
CA THR A 521 -4.37 -13.59 -13.31
C THR A 521 -3.67 -14.94 -13.44
N ILE A 522 -2.50 -14.96 -14.10
CA ILE A 522 -1.72 -16.17 -14.36
C ILE A 522 -0.51 -16.19 -13.41
N ILE A 523 -0.42 -17.23 -12.58
CA ILE A 523 0.64 -17.39 -11.58
C ILE A 523 1.47 -18.65 -11.90
N GLN A 524 2.76 -18.44 -12.15
CA GLN A 524 3.69 -19.49 -12.57
C GLN A 524 4.34 -20.19 -11.36
N HIS A 525 4.81 -21.42 -11.60
CA HIS A 525 5.64 -22.19 -10.69
C HIS A 525 6.90 -22.70 -11.38
N ASN A 526 7.83 -23.25 -10.60
CA ASN A 526 9.17 -23.65 -11.02
C ASN A 526 9.28 -24.74 -12.10
N ASN A 527 8.23 -25.52 -12.38
CA ASN A 527 8.29 -26.64 -13.33
C ASN A 527 6.96 -26.89 -14.05
N THR A 528 6.85 -26.45 -15.30
CA THR A 528 5.69 -26.68 -16.18
C THR A 528 5.94 -27.75 -17.26
N ASN A 529 7.10 -28.41 -17.20
CA ASN A 529 7.52 -29.44 -18.15
C ASN A 529 6.97 -30.82 -17.76
N LEU A 530 6.83 -31.69 -18.76
CA LEU A 530 6.42 -33.07 -18.55
C LEU A 530 7.53 -33.84 -17.81
N THR A 531 7.25 -34.30 -16.59
CA THR A 531 8.22 -35.00 -15.74
C THR A 531 7.96 -36.49 -15.80
N ARG A 532 8.93 -37.28 -16.28
CA ARG A 532 8.83 -38.76 -16.39
C ARG A 532 9.39 -39.44 -15.14
N ILE A 533 8.71 -40.49 -14.67
CA ILE A 533 9.02 -41.24 -13.45
C ILE A 533 9.11 -42.73 -13.75
N LYS A 534 10.11 -43.38 -13.13
CA LYS A 534 10.28 -44.83 -13.06
C LYS A 534 10.70 -45.21 -11.65
N SER A 535 10.43 -46.45 -11.23
CA SER A 535 10.93 -47.02 -9.96
C SER A 535 10.41 -46.35 -8.68
N ALA A 536 9.17 -45.85 -8.69
CA ALA A 536 8.47 -45.39 -7.50
C ALA A 536 7.48 -46.46 -7.00
N ASN A 537 7.51 -46.72 -5.70
CA ASN A 537 6.63 -47.66 -5.00
C ASN A 537 6.03 -47.02 -3.74
N ARG A 538 5.26 -47.76 -2.93
CA ARG A 538 4.65 -47.20 -1.70
C ARG A 538 5.64 -46.89 -0.59
N GLU A 539 6.74 -47.64 -0.50
CA GLU A 539 7.77 -47.42 0.53
C GLU A 539 8.68 -46.25 0.15
N ASN A 540 8.91 -46.07 -1.15
CA ASN A 540 9.68 -44.98 -1.75
C ASN A 540 8.85 -44.27 -2.83
N PRO A 541 7.86 -43.44 -2.43
CA PRO A 541 7.04 -42.69 -3.37
C PRO A 541 7.85 -41.57 -4.03
N HIS A 542 7.52 -41.25 -5.29
CA HIS A 542 8.07 -40.06 -5.94
C HIS A 542 7.16 -38.86 -5.63
N ALA A 543 7.69 -37.89 -4.89
CA ALA A 543 7.01 -36.64 -4.54
C ALA A 543 7.62 -35.46 -5.32
N ALA A 544 6.77 -34.73 -6.06
CA ALA A 544 7.17 -33.56 -6.82
C ALA A 544 6.56 -32.29 -6.21
N PHE A 545 7.41 -31.38 -5.74
CA PHE A 545 7.01 -30.12 -5.09
C PHE A 545 7.02 -28.94 -6.07
N PHE A 546 5.94 -28.16 -6.07
CA PHE A 546 5.77 -26.99 -6.92
C PHE A 546 5.93 -25.70 -6.13
N LYS A 547 6.98 -24.94 -6.44
CA LYS A 547 7.24 -23.63 -5.85
C LYS A 547 6.74 -22.54 -6.77
N TYR A 548 5.72 -21.81 -6.31
CA TYR A 548 5.13 -20.67 -7.02
C TYR A 548 6.00 -19.41 -6.85
N SER A 549 5.82 -18.45 -7.76
CA SER A 549 6.44 -17.12 -7.64
C SER A 549 5.94 -16.31 -6.44
N ALA A 550 4.76 -16.64 -5.93
CA ALA A 550 4.12 -16.02 -4.76
C ALA A 550 4.15 -16.94 -3.54
N SER A 551 4.10 -16.35 -2.35
CA SER A 551 3.93 -17.09 -1.09
C SER A 551 2.53 -17.73 -0.99
N LEU A 552 2.40 -18.77 -0.17
CA LEU A 552 1.11 -19.47 -0.01
C LEU A 552 -0.02 -18.54 0.47
N ASN A 553 0.30 -17.57 1.35
CA ASN A 553 -0.67 -16.58 1.83
C ASN A 553 -1.12 -15.63 0.71
N GLN A 554 -0.19 -15.16 -0.14
CA GLN A 554 -0.51 -14.32 -1.31
C GLN A 554 -1.39 -15.08 -2.32
N LEU A 555 -1.08 -16.36 -2.57
CA LEU A 555 -1.91 -17.22 -3.41
C LEU A 555 -3.32 -17.37 -2.83
N GLN A 556 -3.43 -17.62 -1.52
CA GLN A 556 -4.71 -17.78 -0.85
C GLN A 556 -5.56 -16.50 -0.93
N ALA A 557 -4.97 -15.32 -0.69
CA ALA A 557 -5.65 -14.04 -0.83
C ALA A 557 -6.19 -13.83 -2.26
N THR A 558 -5.35 -14.10 -3.26
CA THR A 558 -5.71 -13.98 -4.68
C THR A 558 -6.83 -14.93 -5.08
N ILE A 559 -6.71 -16.20 -4.67
CA ILE A 559 -7.71 -17.24 -4.92
C ILE A 559 -9.03 -16.83 -4.28
N ASN A 560 -9.02 -16.40 -3.01
CA ASN A 560 -10.23 -16.02 -2.27
C ASN A 560 -10.97 -14.85 -2.92
N HIS A 561 -10.26 -13.86 -3.46
CA HIS A 561 -10.87 -12.73 -4.18
C HIS A 561 -11.37 -13.09 -5.60
N ALA A 562 -10.74 -14.05 -6.27
CA ALA A 562 -11.15 -14.47 -7.60
C ALA A 562 -12.54 -15.12 -7.61
N GLU A 563 -13.29 -14.89 -8.69
CA GLU A 563 -14.59 -15.54 -8.89
C GLU A 563 -14.45 -17.03 -9.17
N HIS A 564 -13.45 -17.36 -10.00
CA HIS A 564 -13.13 -18.70 -10.47
C HIS A 564 -11.62 -18.86 -10.59
N CYS A 565 -11.10 -20.03 -10.19
CA CYS A 565 -9.71 -20.42 -10.42
C CYS A 565 -9.66 -21.84 -10.97
N GLU A 566 -8.71 -22.08 -11.86
CA GLU A 566 -8.45 -23.39 -12.44
C GLU A 566 -6.96 -23.64 -12.68
N GLN A 567 -6.61 -24.93 -12.73
CA GLN A 567 -5.26 -25.37 -13.01
C GLN A 567 -5.30 -26.64 -13.84
N GLU A 568 -4.59 -26.65 -14.97
CA GLU A 568 -4.49 -27.83 -15.83
C GLU A 568 -3.56 -28.87 -15.20
N ILE A 569 -4.03 -30.12 -15.12
CA ILE A 569 -3.22 -31.26 -14.70
C ILE A 569 -3.32 -32.36 -15.73
N SER A 570 -2.17 -32.95 -16.08
CA SER A 570 -2.07 -34.05 -17.02
C SER A 570 -1.28 -35.19 -16.39
N TYR A 571 -1.85 -36.39 -16.38
CA TYR A 571 -1.20 -37.62 -15.99
C TYR A 571 -1.16 -38.59 -17.17
N HIS A 572 0.05 -38.90 -17.62
CA HIS A 572 0.34 -39.90 -18.63
C HIS A 572 0.83 -41.17 -17.95
N CYS A 573 0.37 -42.31 -18.42
CA CYS A 573 0.65 -43.58 -17.79
C CYS A 573 0.91 -44.67 -18.82
N LYS A 574 1.76 -45.61 -18.42
CA LYS A 574 2.01 -46.88 -19.08
C LYS A 574 2.14 -47.91 -17.97
N LYS A 575 1.15 -48.79 -17.82
CA LYS A 575 1.01 -49.71 -16.67
C LYS A 575 1.19 -49.01 -15.30
N SER A 576 0.70 -47.79 -15.17
CA SER A 576 0.77 -47.00 -13.95
C SER A 576 -0.62 -46.48 -13.62
N ARG A 577 -1.21 -46.99 -12.54
CA ARG A 577 -2.62 -46.78 -12.20
C ARG A 577 -2.78 -45.63 -11.21
N LEU A 578 -3.90 -44.93 -11.30
CA LEU A 578 -4.28 -43.91 -10.32
C LEU A 578 -4.96 -44.54 -9.11
N LEU A 579 -5.84 -45.51 -9.37
CA LEU A 579 -6.57 -46.29 -8.36
C LEU A 579 -6.41 -47.79 -8.65
N ASP A 580 -6.28 -48.60 -7.61
CA ASP A 580 -6.18 -50.07 -7.76
C ASP A 580 -7.53 -50.71 -8.13
N LYS A 581 -8.64 -50.19 -7.57
CA LYS A 581 -10.04 -50.58 -7.81
C LYS A 581 -10.95 -49.35 -7.66
N PRO A 582 -12.21 -49.38 -8.13
CA PRO A 582 -13.17 -48.28 -7.95
C PRO A 582 -13.28 -47.76 -6.51
N ASP A 583 -13.21 -48.64 -5.50
CA ASP A 583 -13.17 -48.29 -4.06
C ASP A 583 -11.81 -48.61 -3.40
N GLY A 584 -10.75 -48.69 -4.21
CA GLY A 584 -9.42 -49.08 -3.77
C GLY A 584 -8.60 -47.94 -3.17
N LEU A 585 -7.47 -48.28 -2.56
CA LEU A 585 -6.49 -47.30 -2.10
C LEU A 585 -5.92 -46.49 -3.28
N PRO A 586 -5.72 -45.17 -3.14
CA PRO A 586 -5.07 -44.36 -4.16
C PRO A 586 -3.60 -44.77 -4.33
N LEU A 587 -3.16 -44.84 -5.58
CA LEU A 587 -1.78 -45.13 -5.97
C LEU A 587 -1.04 -43.88 -6.42
N SER A 588 -1.75 -42.90 -6.95
CA SER A 588 -1.21 -41.56 -7.21
C SER A 588 -2.24 -40.51 -6.81
N TRP A 589 -1.78 -39.42 -6.23
CA TRP A 589 -2.62 -38.33 -5.72
C TRP A 589 -1.88 -37.00 -5.79
N TRP A 590 -2.59 -35.92 -5.52
CA TRP A 590 -1.99 -34.61 -5.39
C TRP A 590 -2.41 -33.96 -4.07
N ILE A 591 -1.65 -32.97 -3.64
CA ILE A 591 -1.88 -32.20 -2.42
C ILE A 591 -1.94 -30.73 -2.82
N GLY A 592 -2.88 -30.01 -2.21
CA GLY A 592 -3.12 -28.60 -2.47
C GLY A 592 -2.89 -27.72 -1.25
N ARG A 593 -3.55 -26.57 -1.21
CA ARG A 593 -3.40 -25.59 -0.12
C ARG A 593 -3.85 -26.09 1.25
N THR A 594 -4.79 -27.03 1.32
CA THR A 594 -5.32 -27.59 2.58
C THR A 594 -4.40 -28.65 3.18
N ASN A 595 -3.32 -29.03 2.50
CA ASN A 595 -2.44 -30.15 2.87
C ASN A 595 -3.19 -31.50 2.99
N GLU A 596 -4.35 -31.63 2.35
CA GLU A 596 -5.13 -32.85 2.29
C GLU A 596 -4.87 -33.60 0.98
N ILE A 597 -4.93 -34.93 1.04
CA ILE A 597 -4.75 -35.82 -0.11
C ILE A 597 -5.98 -35.74 -1.02
N GLN A 598 -5.76 -35.42 -2.30
CA GLN A 598 -6.80 -35.33 -3.32
C GLN A 598 -6.61 -36.42 -4.37
N THR A 599 -7.66 -37.20 -4.61
CA THR A 599 -7.63 -38.39 -5.50
C THR A 599 -8.42 -38.22 -6.78
N TYR A 600 -9.13 -37.11 -6.94
CA TYR A 600 -9.77 -36.74 -8.21
C TYR A 600 -8.75 -36.07 -9.14
N TRP A 601 -8.91 -36.25 -10.44
CA TRP A 601 -8.00 -35.74 -11.46
C TRP A 601 -8.71 -34.79 -12.42
N GLY A 602 -7.96 -34.21 -13.37
CA GLY A 602 -8.42 -33.16 -14.26
C GLY A 602 -9.80 -33.45 -14.88
N GLY A 603 -10.70 -32.46 -14.76
CA GLY A 603 -12.08 -32.52 -15.26
C GLY A 603 -13.09 -33.20 -14.33
N SER A 604 -12.70 -33.58 -13.11
CA SER A 604 -13.60 -34.15 -12.09
C SER A 604 -13.80 -33.24 -10.89
N LEU A 605 -14.90 -33.45 -10.15
CA LEU A 605 -15.23 -32.76 -8.90
C LEU A 605 -14.70 -33.53 -7.67
N PRO A 606 -14.51 -32.87 -6.52
CA PRO A 606 -14.21 -33.55 -5.27
C PRO A 606 -15.22 -34.67 -4.96
N ALA A 607 -14.75 -35.73 -4.31
CA ALA A 607 -15.49 -36.98 -4.01
C ALA A 607 -15.90 -37.82 -5.22
N VAL A 608 -15.76 -37.32 -6.45
CA VAL A 608 -16.05 -38.07 -7.67
C VAL A 608 -14.76 -38.75 -8.14
N GLN A 609 -14.62 -40.04 -7.84
CA GLN A 609 -13.45 -40.87 -8.16
C GLN A 609 -13.35 -41.25 -9.66
N LYS A 610 -13.76 -40.34 -10.54
CA LYS A 610 -13.65 -40.47 -12.00
C LYS A 610 -12.72 -39.40 -12.56
N CYS A 611 -12.22 -39.61 -13.76
CA CYS A 611 -11.54 -38.60 -14.56
C CYS A 611 -12.51 -38.00 -15.60
N ALA A 612 -12.10 -36.95 -16.32
CA ALA A 612 -12.93 -36.33 -17.37
C ALA A 612 -13.59 -37.35 -18.32
N CYS A 613 -12.81 -38.30 -18.85
CA CYS A 613 -13.34 -39.32 -19.76
C CYS A 613 -14.40 -40.22 -19.12
N GLY A 614 -14.31 -40.46 -17.80
CA GLY A 614 -15.20 -41.33 -17.06
C GLY A 614 -16.53 -40.67 -16.74
N LEU A 615 -16.54 -39.33 -16.66
CA LEU A 615 -17.76 -38.52 -16.56
C LEU A 615 -18.45 -38.37 -17.92
N GLU A 616 -17.69 -38.20 -18.99
CA GLU A 616 -18.23 -38.11 -20.36
C GLU A 616 -18.66 -39.46 -20.95
N GLY A 617 -18.28 -40.58 -20.32
CA GLY A 617 -18.53 -41.93 -20.85
C GLY A 617 -17.71 -42.24 -22.11
N ARG A 618 -16.53 -41.62 -22.24
CA ARG A 618 -15.65 -41.67 -23.41
C ARG A 618 -14.26 -42.25 -23.12
N CYS A 619 -14.04 -42.86 -21.95
CA CYS A 619 -12.76 -43.53 -21.69
C CYS A 619 -12.50 -44.64 -22.71
N ILE A 620 -11.22 -44.90 -22.99
CA ILE A 620 -10.77 -45.93 -23.95
C ILE A 620 -11.34 -47.30 -23.57
N ASP A 621 -11.45 -47.57 -22.28
CA ASP A 621 -12.13 -48.73 -21.72
C ASP A 621 -13.31 -48.26 -20.87
N SER A 622 -14.53 -48.60 -21.30
CA SER A 622 -15.77 -48.23 -20.62
C SER A 622 -15.96 -48.89 -19.25
N GLN A 623 -15.15 -49.89 -18.90
CA GLN A 623 -15.18 -50.53 -17.57
C GLN A 623 -14.40 -49.76 -16.50
N HIS A 624 -13.59 -48.78 -16.90
CA HIS A 624 -12.71 -48.03 -16.00
C HIS A 624 -13.14 -46.55 -15.92
N TYR A 625 -12.95 -45.95 -14.74
CA TYR A 625 -13.31 -44.55 -14.48
C TYR A 625 -12.30 -43.50 -14.97
N CYS A 626 -11.10 -43.96 -15.36
CA CYS A 626 -10.00 -43.17 -15.89
C CYS A 626 -9.20 -44.03 -16.88
N ASN A 627 -8.59 -43.42 -17.90
CA ASN A 627 -7.78 -44.14 -18.88
C ASN A 627 -6.57 -44.83 -18.24
N CYS A 628 -5.99 -44.23 -17.21
CA CYS A 628 -4.82 -44.77 -16.51
C CYS A 628 -5.15 -45.92 -15.55
N ASN A 629 -6.42 -46.16 -15.23
CA ASN A 629 -6.80 -47.30 -14.42
C ASN A 629 -6.84 -48.62 -15.21
N ALA A 630 -6.84 -48.56 -16.55
CA ALA A 630 -6.93 -49.73 -17.42
C ALA A 630 -5.61 -50.54 -17.56
N ASP A 631 -4.54 -50.16 -16.86
CA ASP A 631 -3.24 -50.85 -16.79
C ASP A 631 -2.61 -51.24 -18.15
N ARG A 632 -2.81 -50.40 -19.17
CA ARG A 632 -2.35 -50.68 -20.54
C ARG A 632 -0.84 -50.56 -20.70
N ASN A 633 -0.28 -51.36 -21.61
CA ASN A 633 1.14 -51.30 -21.99
C ASN A 633 1.46 -50.20 -23.01
N GLU A 634 0.46 -49.46 -23.48
CA GLU A 634 0.57 -48.30 -24.35
C GLU A 634 0.43 -47.02 -23.51
N TRP A 635 0.96 -45.91 -24.00
CA TRP A 635 0.78 -44.62 -23.34
C TRP A 635 -0.68 -44.16 -23.45
N THR A 636 -1.33 -43.99 -22.31
CA THR A 636 -2.62 -43.31 -22.20
C THR A 636 -2.49 -42.10 -21.29
N SER A 637 -3.49 -41.23 -21.27
CA SER A 637 -3.48 -40.03 -20.44
C SER A 637 -4.86 -39.64 -19.94
N ASP A 638 -4.88 -39.08 -18.74
CA ASP A 638 -6.01 -38.37 -18.16
C ASP A 638 -5.58 -36.91 -17.98
N THR A 639 -6.17 -36.00 -18.76
CA THR A 639 -5.85 -34.56 -18.75
C THR A 639 -7.13 -33.75 -18.57
N GLY A 640 -7.06 -32.69 -17.77
CA GLY A 640 -8.16 -31.75 -17.61
C GLY A 640 -7.85 -30.68 -16.57
N PHE A 641 -8.86 -29.87 -16.25
CA PHE A 641 -8.74 -28.78 -15.29
C PHE A 641 -9.21 -29.19 -13.90
N LEU A 642 -8.44 -28.83 -12.89
CA LEU A 642 -8.87 -28.77 -11.50
C LEU A 642 -9.47 -27.38 -11.26
N SER A 643 -10.74 -27.29 -10.89
CA SER A 643 -11.45 -26.00 -10.75
C SER A 643 -12.09 -25.80 -9.37
N TYR A 644 -11.88 -26.73 -8.43
CA TYR A 644 -12.38 -26.57 -7.07
C TYR A 644 -11.44 -25.67 -6.26
N LYS A 645 -11.85 -24.41 -6.16
CA LYS A 645 -11.10 -23.30 -5.58
C LYS A 645 -10.51 -23.60 -4.20
N GLU A 646 -11.24 -24.32 -3.35
CA GLU A 646 -10.82 -24.60 -1.98
C GLU A 646 -9.58 -25.50 -1.86
N HIS A 647 -9.29 -26.31 -2.88
CA HIS A 647 -8.12 -27.21 -2.89
C HIS A 647 -6.93 -26.62 -3.67
N LEU A 648 -7.14 -25.63 -4.54
CA LEU A 648 -6.07 -25.02 -5.33
C LEU A 648 -5.21 -24.06 -4.50
N PRO A 649 -3.94 -23.82 -4.88
CA PRO A 649 -3.23 -24.44 -5.99
C PRO A 649 -2.65 -25.81 -5.62
N VAL A 650 -2.28 -26.62 -6.63
CA VAL A 650 -1.53 -27.87 -6.42
C VAL A 650 -0.12 -27.54 -5.95
N THR A 651 0.27 -28.04 -4.79
CA THR A 651 1.59 -27.83 -4.16
C THR A 651 2.48 -29.07 -4.30
N GLU A 652 1.87 -30.25 -4.39
CA GLU A 652 2.60 -31.53 -4.51
C GLU A 652 1.84 -32.54 -5.37
N ILE A 653 2.57 -33.35 -6.14
CA ILE A 653 2.06 -34.56 -6.82
C ILE A 653 2.86 -35.77 -6.36
N VAL A 654 2.17 -36.84 -5.98
CA VAL A 654 2.78 -38.08 -5.49
C VAL A 654 2.41 -39.25 -6.38
N VAL A 655 3.43 -40.03 -6.78
CA VAL A 655 3.29 -41.20 -7.66
C VAL A 655 3.95 -42.41 -7.01
N THR A 656 3.21 -43.54 -6.94
CA THR A 656 3.68 -44.76 -6.26
C THR A 656 3.57 -46.05 -7.08
N ASP A 657 3.09 -46.01 -8.32
CA ASP A 657 2.89 -47.22 -9.14
C ASP A 657 3.74 -47.17 -10.42
N THR A 658 5.07 -47.19 -10.26
CA THR A 658 6.04 -47.25 -11.39
C THR A 658 7.19 -48.23 -11.19
N ASP A 659 7.12 -49.09 -10.16
CA ASP A 659 8.13 -50.11 -9.85
C ASP A 659 7.83 -51.48 -10.49
N ARG A 660 6.75 -51.58 -11.28
CA ARG A 660 6.37 -52.79 -12.01
C ARG A 660 7.08 -52.88 -13.37
N PRO A 661 7.33 -54.08 -13.93
CA PRO A 661 7.97 -54.22 -15.24
C PRO A 661 7.22 -53.47 -16.35
N ASN A 662 7.94 -52.61 -17.08
CA ASN A 662 7.42 -51.71 -18.12
C ASN A 662 6.43 -50.64 -17.61
N SER A 663 6.36 -50.40 -16.30
CA SER A 663 5.55 -49.36 -15.70
C SER A 663 6.28 -48.02 -15.71
N GLU A 664 5.63 -47.00 -16.27
CA GLU A 664 6.14 -45.65 -16.37
C GLU A 664 4.98 -44.66 -16.19
N ALA A 665 5.26 -43.53 -15.55
CA ALA A 665 4.33 -42.41 -15.46
C ALA A 665 5.01 -41.13 -15.92
N ALA A 666 4.22 -40.17 -16.39
CA ALA A 666 4.68 -38.81 -16.58
C ALA A 666 3.58 -37.82 -16.24
N PHE A 667 3.89 -36.76 -15.51
CA PHE A 667 2.90 -35.74 -15.16
C PHE A 667 3.31 -34.37 -15.67
N ARG A 668 2.32 -33.50 -15.89
CA ARG A 668 2.50 -32.08 -16.19
C ARG A 668 1.47 -31.27 -15.42
N LEU A 669 1.92 -30.18 -14.80
CA LEU A 669 1.08 -29.21 -14.12
C LEU A 669 1.21 -27.85 -14.84
N GLY A 670 0.07 -27.24 -15.16
CA GLY A 670 -0.01 -25.89 -15.71
C GLY A 670 0.01 -24.81 -14.63
N PRO A 671 0.13 -23.52 -15.03
CA PRO A 671 0.06 -22.40 -14.08
C PRO A 671 -1.32 -22.32 -13.41
N LEU A 672 -1.38 -21.65 -12.26
CA LEU A 672 -2.66 -21.31 -11.63
C LEU A 672 -3.29 -20.14 -12.41
N LEU A 673 -4.53 -20.34 -12.86
CA LEU A 673 -5.31 -19.37 -13.63
C LEU A 673 -6.50 -18.92 -12.78
N CYS A 674 -6.55 -17.65 -12.40
CA CYS A 674 -7.68 -17.08 -11.65
C CYS A 674 -8.31 -15.93 -12.44
N ARG A 675 -9.63 -15.80 -12.44
CA ARG A 675 -10.34 -14.71 -13.11
C ARG A 675 -11.45 -14.10 -12.25
N GLY A 676 -11.79 -12.86 -12.59
CA GLY A 676 -12.78 -12.05 -11.88
C GLY A 676 -12.26 -11.49 -10.57
N ASP A 677 -13.02 -10.57 -10.00
CA ASP A 677 -12.73 -9.90 -8.73
C ASP A 677 -14.05 -9.66 -7.99
N ARG A 678 -14.34 -10.51 -6.99
CA ARG A 678 -15.57 -10.41 -6.21
C ARG A 678 -15.65 -9.11 -5.42
N ALA A 679 -14.51 -8.57 -4.98
CA ALA A 679 -14.48 -7.35 -4.16
C ALA A 679 -14.74 -6.09 -4.99
N PHE A 680 -14.26 -6.05 -6.24
CA PHE A 680 -14.39 -4.87 -7.10
C PHE A 680 -15.84 -4.60 -7.55
N TRP A 681 -16.63 -5.65 -7.77
CA TRP A 681 -18.02 -5.52 -8.25
C TRP A 681 -19.08 -5.49 -7.15
N ASN A 682 -18.72 -5.98 -5.97
CA ASN A 682 -19.57 -6.01 -4.79
C ASN A 682 -20.20 -4.64 -4.49
N SER A 683 -21.52 -4.54 -4.64
CA SER A 683 -22.27 -3.28 -4.51
C SER A 683 -23.65 -3.44 -3.89
N ALA A 684 -24.15 -2.35 -3.31
CA ALA A 684 -25.50 -2.26 -2.76
C ALA A 684 -26.17 -0.94 -3.15
N SER A 685 -27.48 -1.01 -3.40
CA SER A 685 -28.35 0.12 -3.72
C SER A 685 -29.26 0.46 -2.55
N PHE A 686 -29.16 1.68 -2.04
CA PHE A 686 -29.92 2.24 -0.93
C PHE A 686 -31.09 3.05 -1.47
N ASN A 687 -32.30 2.53 -1.31
CA ASN A 687 -33.49 3.09 -1.96
C ASN A 687 -34.25 4.08 -1.07
N THR A 688 -33.91 4.16 0.23
CA THR A 688 -34.58 5.07 1.19
C THR A 688 -33.56 5.71 2.13
N GLU A 689 -33.82 6.93 2.60
CA GLU A 689 -32.97 7.64 3.58
C GLU A 689 -32.96 6.99 4.98
N MET A 690 -33.77 5.94 5.20
CA MET A 690 -33.76 5.15 6.43
C MET A 690 -33.05 3.80 6.27
N SER A 691 -32.63 3.45 5.05
CA SER A 691 -31.95 2.18 4.77
C SER A 691 -30.47 2.26 5.16
N TYR A 692 -29.94 1.17 5.73
CA TYR A 692 -28.53 1.05 6.10
C TYR A 692 -28.14 -0.43 6.15
N LEU A 693 -26.87 -0.71 5.88
CA LEU A 693 -26.23 -1.98 6.21
C LEU A 693 -25.48 -1.84 7.53
N HIS A 694 -25.35 -2.94 8.27
CA HIS A 694 -24.52 -2.96 9.48
C HIS A 694 -23.58 -4.16 9.50
N PHE A 695 -22.37 -3.91 10.00
CA PHE A 695 -21.25 -4.85 10.09
C PHE A 695 -20.66 -4.84 11.51
N PRO A 696 -19.80 -5.82 11.87
CA PRO A 696 -19.02 -5.75 13.10
C PRO A 696 -18.24 -4.44 13.24
N THR A 697 -17.88 -4.10 14.48
CA THR A 697 -17.09 -2.91 14.80
C THR A 697 -15.80 -2.87 14.00
N PHE A 698 -15.49 -1.72 13.43
CA PHE A 698 -14.24 -1.52 12.70
C PHE A 698 -13.04 -1.42 13.65
N HIS A 699 -11.99 -2.19 13.38
CA HIS A 699 -10.76 -2.21 14.15
C HIS A 699 -9.62 -1.51 13.39
N GLY A 700 -9.48 -0.20 13.60
CA GLY A 700 -8.46 0.65 12.98
C GLY A 700 -7.78 1.58 13.99
N GLU A 701 -7.25 1.01 15.09
CA GLU A 701 -6.75 1.80 16.25
C GLU A 701 -5.65 2.80 15.87
N PHE A 702 -4.64 2.37 15.12
CA PHE A 702 -3.46 3.19 14.75
C PHE A 702 -3.54 3.73 13.32
N SER A 703 -4.00 2.89 12.40
CA SER A 703 -4.20 3.20 10.98
C SER A 703 -5.58 2.69 10.56
N ALA A 704 -6.30 3.54 9.83
CA ALA A 704 -7.66 3.34 9.37
C ALA A 704 -7.77 3.90 7.94
N ASP A 705 -7.76 3.04 6.93
CA ASP A 705 -8.09 3.39 5.56
C ASP A 705 -9.48 2.89 5.17
N VAL A 706 -10.21 3.75 4.46
CA VAL A 706 -11.54 3.49 3.93
C VAL A 706 -11.56 3.89 2.47
N SER A 707 -11.94 2.96 1.60
CA SER A 707 -12.14 3.28 0.18
C SER A 707 -13.38 2.64 -0.40
N PHE A 708 -14.06 3.36 -1.29
CA PHE A 708 -15.27 2.88 -1.96
C PHE A 708 -15.60 3.75 -3.17
N PHE A 709 -16.48 3.25 -4.01
CA PHE A 709 -17.17 4.06 -5.02
C PHE A 709 -18.59 4.38 -4.56
N PHE A 710 -19.09 5.57 -4.88
CA PHE A 710 -20.49 5.92 -4.70
C PHE A 710 -21.11 6.48 -5.98
N LYS A 711 -22.44 6.37 -6.08
CA LYS A 711 -23.23 6.99 -7.14
C LYS A 711 -24.54 7.48 -6.56
N THR A 712 -24.92 8.73 -6.80
CA THR A 712 -26.14 9.31 -6.22
C THR A 712 -26.72 10.43 -7.06
N THR A 713 -27.99 10.75 -6.81
CA THR A 713 -28.66 11.99 -7.24
C THR A 713 -29.02 12.90 -6.05
N ALA A 714 -28.89 12.39 -4.81
CA ALA A 714 -29.17 13.13 -3.60
C ALA A 714 -28.11 14.22 -3.35
N SER A 715 -28.52 15.33 -2.75
CA SER A 715 -27.62 16.45 -2.45
C SER A 715 -26.73 16.22 -1.23
N SER A 716 -27.05 15.23 -0.39
CA SER A 716 -26.34 14.90 0.83
C SER A 716 -26.64 13.46 1.27
N GLY A 717 -25.78 12.85 2.08
CA GLY A 717 -26.03 11.54 2.68
C GLY A 717 -24.84 10.95 3.43
N MET A 718 -25.11 10.09 4.43
CA MET A 718 -24.09 9.42 5.24
C MET A 718 -23.61 8.14 4.57
N PHE A 719 -22.33 8.06 4.16
CA PHE A 719 -21.78 6.84 3.58
C PHE A 719 -21.42 5.81 4.65
N LEU A 720 -20.78 6.24 5.74
CA LEU A 720 -20.25 5.35 6.77
C LEU A 720 -20.23 6.05 8.13
N GLU A 721 -20.62 5.33 9.19
CA GLU A 721 -20.53 5.77 10.59
C GLU A 721 -20.16 4.61 11.51
N ASN A 722 -19.14 4.80 12.35
CA ASN A 722 -18.88 3.95 13.52
C ASN A 722 -18.65 4.83 14.75
N LEU A 723 -19.26 4.48 15.88
CA LEU A 723 -19.20 5.23 17.13
C LEU A 723 -18.42 4.48 18.22
N GLY A 724 -17.78 5.24 19.10
CA GLY A 724 -17.17 4.85 20.36
C GLY A 724 -17.86 5.56 21.54
N ILE A 725 -17.23 5.56 22.71
CA ILE A 725 -17.74 6.31 23.88
C ILE A 725 -17.59 7.82 23.67
N GLN A 726 -16.43 8.24 23.19
CA GLN A 726 -16.10 9.61 22.81
C GLN A 726 -15.67 9.66 21.34
N ASP A 727 -14.94 8.63 20.92
CA ASP A 727 -14.40 8.49 19.58
C ASP A 727 -15.47 8.23 18.53
N PHE A 728 -15.22 8.63 17.28
CA PHE A 728 -16.04 8.24 16.14
C PHE A 728 -15.28 8.35 14.82
N ILE A 729 -15.82 7.73 13.77
CA ILE A 729 -15.37 7.90 12.39
C ILE A 729 -16.58 7.98 11.46
N ARG A 730 -16.57 8.96 10.54
CA ARG A 730 -17.69 9.28 9.65
C ARG A 730 -17.22 9.79 8.29
N ILE A 731 -17.88 9.34 7.22
CA ILE A 731 -17.69 9.87 5.87
C ILE A 731 -19.06 10.20 5.27
N GLU A 732 -19.30 11.46 4.90
CA GLU A 732 -20.56 11.92 4.30
C GLU A 732 -20.36 12.76 3.04
N LEU A 733 -21.37 12.70 2.17
CA LEU A 733 -21.64 13.74 1.19
C LEU A 733 -22.37 14.88 1.92
N TYR A 734 -21.66 15.97 2.19
CA TYR A 734 -22.22 17.11 2.92
C TYR A 734 -23.07 18.01 2.00
N SER A 735 -22.61 18.18 0.76
CA SER A 735 -23.32 18.92 -0.29
C SER A 735 -23.05 18.28 -1.66
N PRO A 736 -23.76 18.68 -2.73
CA PRO A 736 -23.57 18.11 -4.08
C PRO A 736 -22.15 18.19 -4.64
N TYR A 737 -21.24 18.94 -4.02
CA TYR A 737 -19.87 19.16 -4.45
C TYR A 737 -18.86 18.99 -3.31
N GLU A 738 -19.26 18.51 -2.13
CA GLU A 738 -18.37 18.43 -0.96
C GLU A 738 -18.53 17.11 -0.20
N VAL A 739 -17.42 16.40 -0.05
CA VAL A 739 -17.31 15.19 0.79
C VAL A 739 -16.47 15.54 2.02
N ILE A 740 -16.93 15.06 3.19
CA ILE A 740 -16.29 15.31 4.49
C ILE A 740 -15.94 13.98 5.14
N PHE A 741 -14.70 13.89 5.61
CA PHE A 741 -14.22 12.85 6.51
C PHE A 741 -14.06 13.44 7.91
N SER A 742 -14.79 12.92 8.89
CA SER A 742 -14.80 13.43 10.27
C SER A 742 -14.51 12.32 11.28
N PHE A 743 -13.74 12.64 12.31
CA PHE A 743 -13.36 11.70 13.35
C PHE A 743 -13.02 12.39 14.68
N ASP A 744 -13.08 11.62 15.77
CA ASP A 744 -12.54 11.99 17.08
C ASP A 744 -11.81 10.78 17.68
N VAL A 745 -10.66 11.01 18.29
CA VAL A 745 -9.80 10.01 18.97
C VAL A 745 -9.50 10.43 20.41
N GLY A 746 -10.29 11.35 20.98
CA GLY A 746 -10.09 11.93 22.31
C GLY A 746 -9.45 13.32 22.33
N ASN A 747 -9.01 13.85 21.17
CA ASN A 747 -8.48 15.21 21.03
C ASN A 747 -9.56 16.25 20.69
N GLY A 748 -10.81 15.82 20.48
CA GLY A 748 -11.89 16.61 19.91
C GLY A 748 -12.09 16.33 18.42
N PRO A 749 -13.24 16.73 17.85
CA PRO A 749 -13.61 16.41 16.48
C PRO A 749 -12.71 17.12 15.47
N ASN A 750 -12.26 16.39 14.45
CA ASN A 750 -11.49 16.91 13.32
C ASN A 750 -12.17 16.52 12.00
N GLU A 751 -12.05 17.38 10.99
CA GLU A 751 -12.72 17.23 9.69
C GLU A 751 -11.76 17.52 8.54
N VAL A 752 -11.65 16.60 7.59
CA VAL A 752 -10.96 16.81 6.30
C VAL A 752 -12.02 16.92 5.20
N LYS A 753 -11.97 18.01 4.42
CA LYS A 753 -12.99 18.33 3.40
C LYS A 753 -12.37 18.37 2.01
N VAL A 754 -13.05 17.79 1.04
CA VAL A 754 -12.69 17.89 -0.38
C VAL A 754 -13.87 18.46 -1.15
N GLN A 755 -13.62 19.58 -1.83
CA GLN A 755 -14.58 20.25 -2.70
C GLN A 755 -14.27 19.94 -4.17
N SER A 756 -15.27 19.42 -4.87
CA SER A 756 -15.25 19.18 -6.31
C SER A 756 -15.67 20.43 -7.09
N VAL A 757 -15.11 20.59 -8.29
CA VAL A 757 -15.50 21.63 -9.23
C VAL A 757 -16.80 21.25 -9.96
N THR A 758 -17.08 19.95 -10.06
CA THR A 758 -18.28 19.39 -10.68
C THR A 758 -19.21 18.79 -9.62
N PHE A 759 -20.49 18.67 -9.96
CA PHE A 759 -21.46 17.98 -9.13
C PHE A 759 -21.08 16.50 -8.99
N LEU A 760 -21.09 15.99 -7.76
CA LEU A 760 -20.86 14.60 -7.38
C LEU A 760 -22.16 13.79 -7.27
N ASN A 761 -23.30 14.46 -7.39
CA ASN A 761 -24.63 13.86 -7.44
C ASN A 761 -25.17 13.81 -8.89
N ASP A 762 -24.28 13.57 -9.85
CA ASP A 762 -24.56 13.54 -11.29
C ASP A 762 -25.00 12.15 -11.79
N ASN A 763 -25.28 11.23 -10.86
CA ASN A 763 -25.57 9.83 -11.12
C ASN A 763 -24.44 9.09 -11.87
N GLN A 764 -23.18 9.50 -11.69
CA GLN A 764 -21.98 8.74 -12.08
C GLN A 764 -21.25 8.17 -10.86
N TRP A 765 -20.37 7.19 -11.12
CA TRP A 765 -19.52 6.61 -10.08
C TRP A 765 -18.37 7.56 -9.74
N HIS A 766 -18.28 7.92 -8.47
CA HIS A 766 -17.17 8.68 -7.88
C HIS A 766 -16.41 7.81 -6.89
N TYR A 767 -15.09 7.93 -6.86
CA TYR A 767 -14.22 7.20 -5.94
C TYR A 767 -13.88 8.05 -4.73
N VAL A 768 -13.99 7.48 -3.53
CA VAL A 768 -13.60 8.12 -2.27
C VAL A 768 -12.53 7.28 -1.60
N LYS A 769 -11.47 7.95 -1.17
CA LYS A 769 -10.39 7.37 -0.37
C LYS A 769 -10.14 8.26 0.84
N ALA A 770 -10.33 7.72 2.03
CA ALA A 770 -10.04 8.37 3.30
C ALA A 770 -9.02 7.54 4.07
N GLU A 771 -8.08 8.21 4.72
CA GLU A 771 -7.08 7.55 5.56
C GLU A 771 -6.92 8.34 6.85
N ARG A 772 -6.81 7.66 7.97
CA ARG A 772 -6.36 8.23 9.24
C ARG A 772 -5.26 7.34 9.78
N ASN A 773 -4.11 7.93 10.06
CA ASN A 773 -3.00 7.26 10.72
C ASN A 773 -2.52 8.12 11.90
N ILE A 774 -1.43 7.73 12.56
CA ILE A 774 -0.91 8.46 13.72
C ILE A 774 -0.21 9.79 13.35
N LYS A 775 0.04 10.04 12.06
CA LYS A 775 0.69 11.25 11.55
C LYS A 775 -0.28 12.26 11.00
N GLU A 776 -1.29 11.80 10.29
CA GLU A 776 -2.22 12.63 9.56
C GLU A 776 -3.54 11.90 9.28
N ALA A 777 -4.54 12.69 8.93
CA ALA A 777 -5.76 12.22 8.31
C ALA A 777 -5.89 12.86 6.93
N SER A 778 -6.34 12.10 5.94
CA SER A 778 -6.43 12.54 4.56
C SER A 778 -7.72 12.08 3.88
N LEU A 779 -8.13 12.84 2.86
CA LEU A 779 -9.29 12.56 2.02
C LEU A 779 -8.96 12.90 0.57
N GLN A 780 -9.35 12.01 -0.33
CA GLN A 780 -9.29 12.17 -1.78
C GLN A 780 -10.62 11.73 -2.40
N VAL A 781 -11.09 12.51 -3.36
CA VAL A 781 -12.29 12.21 -4.16
C VAL A 781 -11.90 12.26 -5.63
N ASP A 782 -12.14 11.17 -6.36
CA ASP A 782 -11.72 10.98 -7.74
C ASP A 782 -10.22 11.29 -7.95
N GLN A 783 -9.90 12.14 -8.93
CA GLN A 783 -8.54 12.61 -9.23
C GLN A 783 -8.25 13.99 -8.63
N ILE A 784 -9.10 14.48 -7.72
CA ILE A 784 -8.89 15.76 -7.03
C ILE A 784 -7.66 15.61 -6.11
N PRO A 785 -6.79 16.63 -5.99
CA PRO A 785 -5.65 16.58 -5.09
C PRO A 785 -6.08 16.25 -3.66
N GLN A 786 -5.40 15.26 -3.07
CA GLN A 786 -5.61 14.82 -1.69
C GLN A 786 -5.46 15.99 -0.72
N ARG A 787 -6.34 16.06 0.26
CA ARG A 787 -6.26 16.99 1.39
C ARG A 787 -5.86 16.22 2.64
N SER A 788 -4.92 16.74 3.43
CA SER A 788 -4.53 16.13 4.70
C SER A 788 -4.39 17.14 5.82
N HIS A 789 -4.67 16.69 7.04
CA HIS A 789 -4.49 17.41 8.30
C HIS A 789 -3.53 16.62 9.19
N ALA A 790 -2.48 17.29 9.68
CA ALA A 790 -1.51 16.66 10.58
C ALA A 790 -2.14 16.34 11.95
N ALA A 791 -1.78 15.19 12.50
CA ALA A 791 -2.10 14.80 13.85
C ALA A 791 -1.26 15.60 14.87
N PRO A 792 -1.81 15.94 16.05
CA PRO A 792 -1.04 16.56 17.12
C PRO A 792 0.14 15.67 17.56
N PRO A 793 1.37 16.20 17.77
CA PRO A 793 2.55 15.41 18.11
C PRO A 793 2.49 14.72 19.48
N ASP A 794 1.68 15.28 20.40
CA ASP A 794 1.50 14.79 21.78
C ASP A 794 -0.01 14.66 22.14
N GLY A 795 -0.82 14.10 21.23
CA GLY A 795 -2.24 13.84 21.45
C GLY A 795 -2.60 12.35 21.57
N HIS A 796 -3.86 12.07 21.87
CA HIS A 796 -4.41 10.72 21.73
C HIS A 796 -4.38 10.28 20.27
N PHE A 797 -4.11 9.00 20.03
CA PHE A 797 -3.98 8.47 18.68
C PHE A 797 -4.62 7.11 18.48
N ARG A 798 -5.23 6.52 19.51
CA ARG A 798 -5.95 5.24 19.37
C ARG A 798 -7.41 5.54 19.09
N LEU A 799 -7.93 5.05 17.97
CA LEU A 799 -9.34 5.11 17.65
C LEU A 799 -10.08 3.92 18.32
N GLN A 800 -10.81 4.20 19.41
CA GLN A 800 -11.52 3.20 20.21
C GLN A 800 -13.03 3.20 19.90
N LEU A 801 -13.42 2.35 18.96
CA LEU A 801 -14.82 2.16 18.54
C LEU A 801 -15.47 1.00 19.30
N ASN A 802 -16.77 1.11 19.58
CA ASN A 802 -17.52 0.08 20.32
C ASN A 802 -18.90 -0.24 19.72
N SER A 803 -19.40 0.57 18.80
CA SER A 803 -20.65 0.31 18.09
C SER A 803 -20.44 -0.60 16.89
N GLN A 804 -21.53 -1.17 16.36
CA GLN A 804 -21.53 -1.70 14.99
C GLN A 804 -21.18 -0.60 13.99
N LEU A 805 -20.61 -1.01 12.87
CA LEU A 805 -20.36 -0.13 11.73
C LEU A 805 -21.65 -0.01 10.90
N PHE A 806 -22.07 1.21 10.62
CA PHE A 806 -23.22 1.52 9.75
C PHE A 806 -22.73 2.02 8.39
N VAL A 807 -23.33 1.51 7.31
CA VAL A 807 -23.01 1.86 5.92
C VAL A 807 -24.30 2.28 5.21
N GLY A 808 -24.24 3.41 4.51
CA GLY A 808 -25.38 4.04 3.83
C GLY A 808 -26.39 4.69 4.78
N GLY A 809 -26.08 4.81 6.06
CA GLY A 809 -26.91 5.50 7.03
C GLY A 809 -26.32 5.54 8.43
N THR A 810 -27.12 5.98 9.38
CA THR A 810 -26.73 6.25 10.76
C THR A 810 -27.53 5.40 11.74
N ALA A 811 -27.00 5.16 12.94
CA ALA A 811 -27.74 4.47 14.01
C ALA A 811 -29.09 5.15 14.35
N SER A 812 -29.18 6.47 14.21
CA SER A 812 -30.39 7.27 14.49
C SER A 812 -31.41 7.31 13.34
N ARG A 813 -31.07 6.79 12.14
CA ARG A 813 -31.89 6.84 10.91
C ARG A 813 -32.34 8.23 10.45
N GLN A 814 -31.62 9.30 10.79
CA GLN A 814 -32.01 10.67 10.44
C GLN A 814 -31.27 11.27 9.24
N LYS A 815 -30.19 10.62 8.75
CA LYS A 815 -29.37 11.09 7.62
C LYS A 815 -28.85 9.92 6.77
N GLY A 816 -29.73 9.14 6.15
CA GLY A 816 -29.29 8.05 5.26
C GLY A 816 -28.75 8.53 3.92
N PHE A 817 -28.01 7.65 3.27
CA PHE A 817 -27.57 7.82 1.90
C PHE A 817 -28.61 7.19 0.96
N LEU A 818 -28.87 7.88 -0.15
CA LEU A 818 -29.69 7.38 -1.25
C LEU A 818 -28.82 7.26 -2.49
N GLY A 819 -28.74 6.07 -3.09
CA GLY A 819 -27.84 5.79 -4.20
C GLY A 819 -27.14 4.45 -4.06
N CYS A 820 -25.97 4.30 -4.66
CA CYS A 820 -25.20 3.06 -4.63
C CYS A 820 -23.84 3.22 -3.98
N ILE A 821 -23.40 2.21 -3.24
CA ILE A 821 -22.03 2.07 -2.75
C ILE A 821 -21.45 0.78 -3.33
N ARG A 822 -20.20 0.81 -3.80
CA ARG A 822 -19.50 -0.33 -4.40
C ARG A 822 -18.06 -0.43 -3.90
N SER A 823 -17.55 -1.66 -3.82
CA SER A 823 -16.16 -1.97 -3.47
C SER A 823 -15.75 -1.28 -2.16
N LEU A 824 -16.60 -1.36 -1.13
CA LEU A 824 -16.29 -0.81 0.19
C LEU A 824 -15.22 -1.66 0.86
N GLN A 825 -14.11 -1.02 1.18
CA GLN A 825 -12.94 -1.64 1.81
C GLN A 825 -12.55 -0.86 3.06
N LEU A 826 -12.16 -1.60 4.09
CA LEU A 826 -11.66 -1.09 5.37
C LEU A 826 -10.37 -1.82 5.72
N ASN A 827 -9.24 -1.10 5.84
CA ASN A 827 -7.92 -1.70 6.13
C ASN A 827 -7.60 -2.89 5.22
N GLY A 828 -7.82 -2.72 3.91
CA GLY A 828 -7.64 -3.78 2.93
C GLY A 828 -8.77 -4.83 2.84
N ILE A 829 -9.63 -4.95 3.85
CA ILE A 829 -10.71 -5.96 3.92
C ILE A 829 -11.94 -5.45 3.17
N ALA A 830 -12.39 -6.21 2.16
CA ALA A 830 -13.64 -5.94 1.45
C ALA A 830 -14.85 -6.42 2.27
N LEU A 831 -15.81 -5.53 2.54
CA LEU A 831 -17.06 -5.88 3.21
C LEU A 831 -18.09 -6.36 2.19
N ASP A 832 -18.64 -7.57 2.35
CA ASP A 832 -19.64 -8.13 1.43
C ASP A 832 -20.99 -7.38 1.52
N LEU A 833 -21.20 -6.43 0.61
CA LEU A 833 -22.38 -5.58 0.55
C LEU A 833 -23.56 -6.34 -0.07
N GLU A 834 -23.30 -7.17 -1.08
CA GLU A 834 -24.34 -7.91 -1.81
C GLU A 834 -25.02 -8.95 -0.93
N GLU A 835 -24.27 -9.80 -0.23
CA GLU A 835 -24.85 -10.79 0.68
C GLU A 835 -25.61 -10.12 1.82
N ARG A 836 -25.10 -8.98 2.32
CA ARG A 836 -25.77 -8.22 3.37
C ARG A 836 -27.04 -7.53 2.89
N ALA A 837 -27.06 -7.03 1.65
CA ALA A 837 -28.20 -6.38 1.04
C ALA A 837 -29.37 -7.36 0.81
N LYS A 838 -29.10 -8.62 0.40
CA LYS A 838 -30.13 -9.65 0.19
C LYS A 838 -31.06 -9.87 1.37
N ILE A 839 -30.56 -9.64 2.59
CA ILE A 839 -31.30 -9.87 3.84
C ILE A 839 -31.76 -8.57 4.53
N THR A 840 -31.49 -7.39 3.94
CA THR A 840 -31.77 -6.09 4.57
C THR A 840 -32.89 -5.34 3.83
N PRO A 841 -34.02 -5.01 4.49
CA PRO A 841 -35.09 -4.26 3.87
C PRO A 841 -34.66 -2.85 3.41
N GLY A 842 -35.08 -2.45 2.21
CA GLY A 842 -34.78 -1.12 1.65
C GLY A 842 -33.38 -0.98 1.04
N VAL A 843 -32.61 -2.07 1.01
CA VAL A 843 -31.33 -2.17 0.30
C VAL A 843 -31.39 -3.33 -0.70
N GLU A 844 -30.95 -3.10 -1.93
CA GLU A 844 -30.92 -4.12 -2.99
C GLU A 844 -29.47 -4.48 -3.37
N PRO A 845 -29.16 -5.76 -3.66
CA PRO A 845 -27.83 -6.16 -4.13
C PRO A 845 -27.57 -5.66 -5.55
N GLY A 846 -26.34 -5.24 -5.82
CA GLY A 846 -25.94 -4.70 -7.11
C GLY A 846 -26.30 -3.23 -7.29
N CYS A 847 -25.83 -2.63 -8.39
CA CYS A 847 -26.25 -1.30 -8.82
C CYS A 847 -26.14 -1.14 -10.35
N PRO A 848 -27.25 -0.97 -11.09
CA PRO A 848 -27.23 -0.87 -12.55
C PRO A 848 -26.61 0.46 -13.03
N GLY A 849 -25.97 0.49 -14.19
CA GLY A 849 -25.49 1.72 -14.85
C GLY A 849 -23.97 1.82 -14.98
N HIS A 850 -23.28 0.73 -15.31
CA HIS A 850 -21.85 0.67 -15.60
C HIS A 850 -21.48 1.36 -16.91
N CYS A 851 -22.33 1.26 -17.94
CA CYS A 851 -22.03 1.86 -19.24
C CYS A 851 -22.00 3.39 -19.27
N SER A 852 -22.65 4.08 -18.33
CA SER A 852 -22.59 5.55 -18.27
C SER A 852 -21.19 6.04 -17.89
N SER A 853 -20.51 5.32 -16.99
CA SER A 853 -19.18 5.70 -16.48
C SER A 853 -18.03 5.13 -17.32
N TYR A 854 -18.18 3.90 -17.85
CA TYR A 854 -17.10 3.20 -18.57
C TYR A 854 -17.33 3.05 -20.07
N GLY A 855 -18.45 3.54 -20.61
CA GLY A 855 -18.78 3.38 -22.02
C GLY A 855 -17.78 4.04 -22.98
N ASN A 856 -17.07 5.06 -22.52
CA ASN A 856 -15.98 5.72 -23.25
C ASN A 856 -14.75 4.81 -23.49
N LEU A 857 -14.61 3.71 -22.73
CA LEU A 857 -13.58 2.70 -22.96
C LEU A 857 -13.88 1.82 -24.19
N CYS A 858 -15.09 1.86 -24.74
CA CYS A 858 -15.41 1.19 -26.00
C CYS A 858 -15.01 2.08 -27.19
N HIS A 859 -13.93 1.71 -27.89
CA HIS A 859 -13.39 2.50 -29.00
C HIS A 859 -13.96 2.06 -30.37
N ASN A 860 -13.61 2.80 -31.43
CA ASN A 860 -13.85 2.44 -32.82
C ASN A 860 -15.31 2.05 -33.16
N GLY A 861 -16.28 2.74 -32.55
CA GLY A 861 -17.71 2.51 -32.78
C GLY A 861 -18.30 1.31 -32.04
N GLY A 862 -17.55 0.70 -31.10
CA GLY A 862 -18.07 -0.33 -30.21
C GLY A 862 -19.18 0.19 -29.29
N LYS A 863 -20.25 -0.61 -29.10
CA LYS A 863 -21.38 -0.24 -28.24
C LYS A 863 -21.22 -0.83 -26.84
N CYS A 864 -21.30 -0.02 -25.79
CA CYS A 864 -21.28 -0.55 -24.43
C CYS A 864 -22.57 -1.33 -24.11
N ARG A 865 -22.43 -2.51 -23.49
CA ARG A 865 -23.50 -3.37 -22.99
C ARG A 865 -23.36 -3.57 -21.49
N GLU A 866 -24.45 -3.35 -20.79
CA GLU A 866 -24.56 -3.51 -19.35
C GLU A 866 -24.52 -5.01 -18.96
N LYS A 867 -23.86 -5.32 -17.84
CA LYS A 867 -23.90 -6.64 -17.19
C LYS A 867 -24.22 -6.48 -15.70
N TYR A 868 -24.61 -7.57 -15.06
CA TYR A 868 -24.82 -7.59 -13.60
C TYR A 868 -23.53 -7.26 -12.83
N SER A 869 -22.39 -7.79 -13.28
CA SER A 869 -21.05 -7.46 -12.78
C SER A 869 -20.23 -6.75 -13.87
N GLY A 870 -20.53 -5.47 -14.09
CA GLY A 870 -19.75 -4.59 -14.97
C GLY A 870 -20.33 -4.34 -16.37
N PHE A 871 -19.46 -4.23 -17.37
CA PHE A 871 -19.86 -3.90 -18.75
C PHE A 871 -19.04 -4.67 -19.78
N THR A 872 -19.51 -4.67 -21.03
CA THR A 872 -18.76 -5.21 -22.18
C THR A 872 -18.90 -4.31 -23.40
N CYS A 873 -17.87 -4.24 -24.23
CA CYS A 873 -17.95 -3.55 -25.51
C CYS A 873 -18.36 -4.52 -26.62
N ASP A 874 -19.55 -4.29 -27.18
CA ASP A 874 -20.06 -4.99 -28.35
C ASP A 874 -19.37 -4.44 -29.60
N CYS A 875 -18.34 -5.17 -30.06
CA CYS A 875 -17.59 -4.83 -31.26
C CYS A 875 -18.19 -5.43 -32.54
N THR A 876 -19.36 -6.08 -32.49
CA THR A 876 -19.91 -6.90 -33.60
C THR A 876 -19.97 -6.14 -34.93
N PHE A 877 -20.43 -4.88 -34.88
CA PHE A 877 -20.59 -4.02 -36.07
C PHE A 877 -19.38 -3.10 -36.34
N SER A 878 -18.23 -3.37 -35.73
CA SER A 878 -16.96 -2.66 -35.98
C SER A 878 -15.96 -3.57 -36.69
N ALA A 879 -15.02 -2.98 -37.44
CA ALA A 879 -13.91 -3.72 -38.04
C ALA A 879 -12.80 -4.09 -37.04
N TYR A 880 -13.04 -3.85 -35.75
CA TYR A 880 -12.12 -4.09 -34.64
C TYR A 880 -12.68 -5.18 -33.71
N ALA A 881 -11.84 -5.70 -32.84
CA ALA A 881 -12.14 -6.73 -31.85
C ALA A 881 -11.41 -6.46 -30.52
N GLY A 882 -11.50 -7.39 -29.58
CA GLY A 882 -10.98 -7.24 -28.23
C GLY A 882 -11.97 -6.56 -27.29
N PRO A 883 -11.61 -6.36 -26.01
CA PRO A 883 -12.55 -6.06 -24.92
C PRO A 883 -13.02 -4.60 -24.98
N PHE A 884 -12.25 -3.76 -25.64
CA PHE A 884 -12.44 -2.32 -25.82
C PHE A 884 -12.52 -1.93 -27.31
N CYS A 885 -12.69 -2.92 -28.21
CA CYS A 885 -12.73 -2.73 -29.66
C CYS A 885 -11.50 -2.01 -30.24
N LYS A 886 -10.29 -2.32 -29.74
CA LYS A 886 -9.01 -1.74 -30.22
C LYS A 886 -8.21 -2.67 -31.13
N LYS A 887 -8.41 -3.99 -31.07
CA LYS A 887 -7.64 -4.96 -31.88
C LYS A 887 -8.12 -4.87 -33.32
N GLU A 888 -7.25 -4.42 -34.23
CA GLU A 888 -7.56 -4.40 -35.66
C GLU A 888 -7.77 -5.82 -36.19
N ILE A 889 -8.77 -6.02 -37.04
CA ILE A 889 -8.94 -7.27 -37.75
C ILE A 889 -8.26 -7.16 -39.12
N SER A 890 -7.25 -8.00 -39.31
CA SER A 890 -6.41 -7.97 -40.52
C SER A 890 -6.15 -9.36 -41.08
N ALA A 891 -5.98 -9.42 -42.40
CA ALA A 891 -5.70 -10.66 -43.10
C ALA A 891 -4.80 -10.45 -44.32
N TYR A 892 -3.98 -11.46 -44.60
CA TYR A 892 -3.11 -11.51 -45.75
C TYR A 892 -3.79 -12.20 -46.94
N PHE A 893 -3.83 -11.51 -48.08
CA PHE A 893 -4.39 -11.96 -49.34
C PHE A 893 -3.27 -12.47 -50.25
N ARG A 894 -3.45 -13.69 -50.77
CA ARG A 894 -2.58 -14.29 -51.78
C ARG A 894 -3.15 -14.08 -53.18
N THR A 895 -2.36 -14.40 -54.19
CA THR A 895 -2.77 -14.41 -55.59
C THR A 895 -4.08 -15.18 -55.78
N GLY A 896 -5.10 -14.52 -56.32
CA GLY A 896 -6.40 -15.14 -56.60
C GLY A 896 -7.35 -15.29 -55.40
N THR A 897 -6.98 -14.81 -54.21
CA THR A 897 -7.88 -14.81 -53.05
C THR A 897 -8.99 -13.76 -53.22
N SER A 898 -10.22 -14.13 -52.90
CA SER A 898 -11.41 -13.26 -52.97
C SER A 898 -12.30 -13.46 -51.75
N VAL A 899 -12.67 -12.36 -51.09
CA VAL A 899 -13.76 -12.32 -50.10
C VAL A 899 -14.95 -11.63 -50.74
N ILE A 900 -16.09 -12.31 -50.80
CA ILE A 900 -17.32 -11.77 -51.35
C ILE A 900 -18.36 -11.69 -50.22
N TYR A 901 -18.85 -10.50 -49.95
CA TYR A 901 -19.99 -10.24 -49.09
C TYR A 901 -21.22 -9.97 -49.95
N SER A 902 -22.25 -10.79 -49.81
CA SER A 902 -23.54 -10.66 -50.49
C SER A 902 -24.53 -9.89 -49.63
N PHE A 903 -25.05 -8.77 -50.15
CA PHE A 903 -26.06 -7.97 -49.44
C PHE A 903 -27.44 -8.64 -49.40
N GLN A 904 -27.64 -9.76 -50.12
CA GLN A 904 -28.90 -10.52 -50.17
C GLN A 904 -28.68 -12.00 -49.79
N GLU A 905 -29.66 -12.60 -49.11
CA GLU A 905 -29.74 -14.05 -48.87
C GLU A 905 -30.08 -14.80 -50.17
N HIS A 906 -29.39 -15.92 -50.42
CA HIS A 906 -29.76 -16.82 -51.52
C HIS A 906 -31.05 -17.57 -51.14
N TYR A 907 -32.20 -17.09 -51.60
CA TYR A 907 -33.44 -17.87 -51.54
C TYR A 907 -33.33 -19.08 -52.48
N THR A 908 -33.07 -20.26 -51.91
CA THR A 908 -33.24 -21.52 -52.62
C THR A 908 -34.72 -21.88 -52.66
N PHE A 909 -35.40 -21.74 -53.80
CA PHE A 909 -36.64 -22.47 -54.05
C PHE A 909 -36.56 -23.30 -55.31
N ALA A 910 -36.92 -24.57 -55.10
CA ALA A 910 -37.61 -25.51 -55.97
C ALA A 910 -37.64 -25.19 -57.48
N LYS A 911 -37.19 -26.19 -58.25
CA LYS A 911 -37.53 -26.36 -59.66
C LYS A 911 -39.02 -26.13 -59.92
N ASN A 912 -39.28 -25.48 -61.05
CA ASN A 912 -40.57 -25.26 -61.72
C ASN A 912 -41.35 -24.03 -61.25
N SER A 913 -41.16 -22.92 -61.94
CA SER A 913 -42.25 -22.14 -62.57
C SER A 913 -41.64 -21.09 -63.51
N SER A 914 -42.38 -20.80 -64.58
CA SER A 914 -42.08 -19.90 -65.69
C SER A 914 -41.73 -18.46 -65.30
N SER A 915 -40.84 -17.88 -66.11
CA SER A 915 -40.68 -16.46 -66.47
C SER A 915 -41.73 -15.50 -65.93
N HIS A 916 -41.53 -14.98 -64.70
CA HIS A 916 -41.94 -13.66 -64.21
C HIS A 916 -41.42 -13.52 -62.77
N ALA A 917 -40.13 -13.19 -62.62
CA ALA A 917 -39.53 -12.86 -61.32
C ALA A 917 -38.57 -11.67 -61.50
N SER A 918 -39.13 -10.52 -61.87
CA SER A 918 -38.41 -9.24 -61.95
C SER A 918 -39.03 -8.19 -61.02
N SER A 919 -39.74 -8.62 -59.97
CA SER A 919 -40.31 -7.77 -58.94
C SER A 919 -39.90 -8.34 -57.59
N PHE A 920 -39.43 -7.50 -56.67
CA PHE A 920 -38.83 -7.80 -55.35
C PHE A 920 -37.28 -7.85 -55.31
N TYR A 921 -36.61 -6.86 -55.91
CA TYR A 921 -35.28 -6.44 -55.45
C TYR A 921 -35.49 -5.42 -54.32
N ALA A 922 -34.91 -5.64 -53.14
CA ALA A 922 -34.87 -4.61 -52.12
C ALA A 922 -33.90 -3.52 -52.61
N ASP A 923 -34.43 -2.37 -53.03
CA ASP A 923 -33.68 -1.22 -53.53
C ASP A 923 -32.81 -0.62 -52.42
N MET A 924 -31.60 -1.15 -52.24
CA MET A 924 -30.59 -0.55 -51.39
C MET A 924 -29.90 0.57 -52.18
N THR A 925 -30.56 1.72 -52.25
CA THR A 925 -30.03 2.94 -52.87
C THR A 925 -29.24 3.75 -51.85
N LEU A 926 -27.94 3.96 -52.11
CA LEU A 926 -27.07 4.78 -51.26
C LEU A 926 -26.88 6.16 -51.88
N ASN A 927 -27.19 7.21 -51.11
CA ASN A 927 -26.79 8.59 -51.40
C ASN A 927 -25.63 9.06 -50.51
N ARG A 928 -25.24 8.25 -49.52
CA ARG A 928 -24.10 8.47 -48.62
C ARG A 928 -23.49 7.13 -48.23
N GLU A 929 -22.17 7.06 -48.19
CA GLU A 929 -21.45 5.92 -47.64
C GLU A 929 -20.09 6.31 -47.09
N THR A 930 -19.67 5.58 -46.07
CA THR A 930 -18.34 5.69 -45.46
C THR A 930 -17.63 4.36 -45.59
N ILE A 931 -16.41 4.39 -46.14
CA ILE A 931 -15.55 3.23 -46.32
C ILE A 931 -14.23 3.52 -45.62
N THR A 932 -13.85 2.66 -44.69
CA THR A 932 -12.55 2.73 -44.01
C THR A 932 -11.84 1.40 -44.14
N PHE A 933 -10.57 1.45 -44.50
CA PHE A 933 -9.72 0.26 -44.50
C PHE A 933 -8.26 0.69 -44.43
N ALA A 934 -7.40 -0.22 -44.00
CA ALA A 934 -5.96 -0.06 -44.13
C ALA A 934 -5.40 -1.18 -45.00
N PHE A 935 -4.32 -0.89 -45.73
CA PHE A 935 -3.69 -1.87 -46.59
C PHE A 935 -2.17 -1.72 -46.60
N ARG A 936 -1.49 -2.83 -46.86
CA ARG A 936 -0.04 -2.89 -47.05
C ARG A 936 0.28 -3.78 -48.23
N THR A 937 0.94 -3.24 -49.24
CA THR A 937 1.36 -3.99 -50.43
C THR A 937 2.60 -3.39 -51.09
N THR A 938 3.27 -4.18 -51.91
CA THR A 938 4.35 -3.77 -52.82
C THR A 938 4.02 -4.04 -54.28
N ARG A 939 2.75 -4.38 -54.57
CA ARG A 939 2.28 -4.77 -55.91
C ARG A 939 1.41 -3.68 -56.52
N THR A 940 1.63 -3.43 -57.81
CA THR A 940 0.85 -2.51 -58.65
C THR A 940 0.77 -3.06 -60.08
N PRO A 941 -0.34 -2.88 -60.81
CA PRO A 941 -1.63 -2.40 -60.33
C PRO A 941 -2.31 -3.46 -59.44
N SER A 942 -3.21 -3.04 -58.54
CA SER A 942 -3.89 -3.98 -57.62
C SER A 942 -5.29 -3.49 -57.25
N LEU A 943 -6.26 -4.39 -57.23
CA LEU A 943 -7.63 -4.11 -56.83
C LEU A 943 -7.77 -4.32 -55.32
N LEU A 944 -8.13 -3.27 -54.55
CA LEU A 944 -8.28 -3.35 -53.10
C LEU A 944 -9.70 -3.73 -52.69
N LEU A 945 -10.68 -3.00 -53.21
CA LEU A 945 -12.10 -3.13 -52.89
C LEU A 945 -12.94 -2.89 -54.15
N PHE A 946 -13.97 -3.69 -54.35
CA PHE A 946 -14.92 -3.57 -55.46
C PHE A 946 -16.34 -3.78 -54.95
N ILE A 947 -17.28 -2.92 -55.34
CA ILE A 947 -18.71 -3.06 -55.04
C ILE A 947 -19.46 -2.93 -56.35
N ASN A 948 -20.35 -3.88 -56.64
CA ASN A 948 -21.17 -3.86 -57.86
C ASN A 948 -22.66 -3.81 -57.55
N SER A 949 -23.44 -3.34 -58.51
CA SER A 949 -24.90 -3.39 -58.50
C SER A 949 -25.49 -4.32 -59.56
N PHE A 950 -26.80 -4.54 -59.47
CA PHE A 950 -27.57 -5.21 -60.53
C PHE A 950 -27.72 -4.36 -61.80
N TYR A 951 -27.55 -3.03 -61.70
CA TYR A 951 -27.67 -2.09 -62.83
C TYR A 951 -26.33 -1.77 -63.52
N LYS A 952 -25.31 -2.62 -63.33
CA LYS A 952 -23.94 -2.40 -63.83
C LYS A 952 -23.27 -1.11 -63.33
N GLU A 953 -23.78 -0.52 -62.25
CA GLU A 953 -23.09 0.52 -61.49
C GLU A 953 -22.04 -0.15 -60.60
N TYR A 954 -20.91 0.52 -60.36
CA TYR A 954 -19.88 -0.02 -59.49
C TYR A 954 -19.01 1.06 -58.84
N LEU A 955 -18.40 0.66 -57.74
CA LEU A 955 -17.31 1.35 -57.07
C LEU A 955 -16.09 0.44 -57.07
N SER A 956 -14.95 0.94 -57.56
CA SER A 956 -13.68 0.24 -57.48
C SER A 956 -12.60 1.12 -56.86
N VAL A 957 -11.86 0.56 -55.90
CA VAL A 957 -10.69 1.19 -55.31
C VAL A 957 -9.45 0.40 -55.74
N ILE A 958 -8.58 1.05 -56.52
CA ILE A 958 -7.42 0.41 -57.13
C ILE A 958 -6.13 1.18 -56.83
N LEU A 959 -5.01 0.46 -56.85
CA LEU A 959 -3.69 1.03 -57.06
C LEU A 959 -3.38 0.97 -58.55
N SER A 960 -3.12 2.12 -59.15
CA SER A 960 -2.76 2.22 -60.57
C SER A 960 -1.32 1.76 -60.80
N ARG A 961 -0.86 1.71 -62.06
CA ARG A 961 0.50 1.26 -62.41
C ARG A 961 1.62 2.09 -61.80
N ASN A 962 1.37 3.38 -61.54
CA ASN A 962 2.35 4.27 -60.91
C ASN A 962 2.27 4.26 -59.36
N GLY A 963 1.40 3.40 -58.80
CA GLY A 963 1.17 3.29 -57.36
C GLY A 963 0.25 4.36 -56.76
N SER A 964 -0.40 5.20 -57.58
CA SER A 964 -1.44 6.11 -57.09
C SER A 964 -2.71 5.36 -56.70
N LEU A 965 -3.36 5.81 -55.62
CA LEU A 965 -4.66 5.31 -55.21
C LEU A 965 -5.75 6.00 -56.03
N GLN A 966 -6.59 5.21 -56.68
CA GLN A 966 -7.70 5.69 -57.49
C GLN A 966 -9.01 5.10 -56.99
N ILE A 967 -9.97 5.99 -56.70
CA ILE A 967 -11.34 5.64 -56.36
C ILE A 967 -12.17 5.95 -57.60
N ARG A 968 -12.85 4.94 -58.15
CA ARG A 968 -13.62 5.05 -59.38
C ARG A 968 -15.08 4.73 -59.08
N TYR A 969 -15.98 5.66 -59.40
CA TYR A 969 -17.43 5.49 -59.25
C TYR A 969 -18.08 5.52 -60.62
N LYS A 970 -18.80 4.46 -60.96
CA LYS A 970 -19.71 4.42 -62.10
C LYS A 970 -21.14 4.36 -61.57
N LEU A 971 -21.79 5.52 -61.47
CA LEU A 971 -23.17 5.63 -60.95
C LEU A 971 -24.23 5.66 -62.07
N ASP A 972 -23.81 5.80 -63.33
CA ASP A 972 -24.68 5.68 -64.51
C ASP A 972 -24.07 4.65 -65.47
N SER A 973 -24.87 3.63 -65.82
CA SER A 973 -24.44 2.53 -66.71
C SER A 973 -23.99 3.01 -68.10
N HIS A 974 -24.51 4.16 -68.55
CA HIS A 974 -24.24 4.74 -69.87
C HIS A 974 -23.04 5.70 -69.91
N GLN A 975 -22.45 6.01 -68.75
CA GLN A 975 -21.29 6.91 -68.64
C GLN A 975 -20.03 6.14 -68.24
N ASP A 976 -18.88 6.76 -68.50
CA ASP A 976 -17.60 6.32 -67.97
C ASP A 976 -17.52 6.61 -66.46
N PRO A 977 -16.73 5.82 -65.69
CA PRO A 977 -16.58 6.06 -64.25
C PRO A 977 -15.90 7.41 -63.96
N ASP A 978 -16.40 8.11 -62.95
CA ASP A 978 -15.70 9.23 -62.33
C ASP A 978 -14.47 8.72 -61.57
N VAL A 979 -13.30 9.31 -61.84
CA VAL A 979 -12.02 8.87 -61.24
C VAL A 979 -11.47 9.96 -60.30
N CYS A 980 -11.37 9.63 -59.02
CA CYS A 980 -10.66 10.43 -58.02
C CYS A 980 -9.28 9.82 -57.77
N SER A 981 -8.22 10.46 -58.29
CA SER A 981 -6.82 9.98 -58.19
C SER A 981 -6.04 10.74 -57.12
N ILE A 982 -5.36 10.02 -56.24
CA ILE A 982 -4.56 10.55 -55.14
C ILE A 982 -3.08 10.34 -55.46
N ASN A 983 -2.38 11.44 -55.77
CA ASN A 983 -1.03 11.42 -56.33
C ASN A 983 -0.01 12.10 -55.38
N PHE A 984 0.22 11.53 -54.19
CA PHE A 984 1.21 12.09 -53.24
C PHE A 984 2.55 11.33 -53.25
N LYS A 985 2.52 9.99 -53.43
CA LYS A 985 3.65 9.06 -53.57
C LYS A 985 3.07 7.68 -53.94
N SER A 986 3.88 6.76 -54.48
CA SER A 986 3.43 5.36 -54.65
C SER A 986 3.02 4.77 -53.30
N MET A 987 1.78 4.32 -53.17
CA MET A 987 1.24 3.70 -51.96
C MET A 987 1.49 2.19 -51.88
N ALA A 988 2.19 1.64 -52.87
CA ALA A 988 2.70 0.27 -52.87
C ALA A 988 4.16 0.22 -52.39
N ASP A 989 4.47 0.95 -51.33
CA ASP A 989 5.81 1.09 -50.75
C ASP A 989 6.09 0.08 -49.63
N GLY A 990 5.15 -0.83 -49.36
CA GLY A 990 5.24 -1.80 -48.28
C GLY A 990 5.02 -1.22 -46.88
N GLN A 991 4.59 0.04 -46.76
CA GLN A 991 4.08 0.62 -45.50
C GLN A 991 2.58 0.37 -45.36
N LEU A 992 2.08 0.43 -44.12
CA LEU A 992 0.64 0.35 -43.84
C LEU A 992 -0.01 1.71 -44.11
N GLN A 993 -0.98 1.75 -45.01
CA GLN A 993 -1.70 2.96 -45.43
C GLN A 993 -3.15 2.88 -44.93
N HIS A 994 -3.62 3.88 -44.18
CA HIS A 994 -5.00 4.00 -43.72
C HIS A 994 -5.80 4.90 -44.66
N VAL A 995 -6.92 4.41 -45.18
CA VAL A 995 -7.77 5.13 -46.14
C VAL A 995 -9.17 5.26 -45.57
N LYS A 996 -9.71 6.49 -45.61
CA LYS A 996 -11.11 6.80 -45.32
C LYS A 996 -11.72 7.51 -46.53
N ILE A 997 -12.85 6.99 -46.99
CA ILE A 997 -13.62 7.51 -48.10
C ILE A 997 -15.02 7.83 -47.56
N ASP A 998 -15.44 9.09 -47.64
CA ASP A 998 -16.79 9.51 -47.31
C ASP A 998 -17.45 10.12 -48.56
N ARG A 999 -18.51 9.50 -49.07
CA ARG A 999 -19.32 10.09 -50.14
C ARG A 999 -20.60 10.68 -49.56
N GLU A 1000 -20.95 11.87 -50.01
CA GLU A 1000 -22.26 12.49 -49.83
C GLU A 1000 -22.76 13.06 -51.15
N LYS A 1001 -23.74 12.37 -51.75
CA LYS A 1001 -24.26 12.64 -53.09
C LYS A 1001 -23.13 12.67 -54.13
N GLU A 1002 -22.96 13.77 -54.84
CA GLU A 1002 -21.90 13.99 -55.82
C GLU A 1002 -20.53 14.29 -55.20
N ILE A 1003 -20.42 14.54 -53.90
CA ILE A 1003 -19.16 14.94 -53.26
C ILE A 1003 -18.49 13.72 -52.62
N LEU A 1004 -17.25 13.46 -53.01
CA LEU A 1004 -16.41 12.42 -52.45
C LEU A 1004 -15.25 13.05 -51.66
N PHE A 1005 -15.12 12.68 -50.39
CA PHE A 1005 -13.97 13.03 -49.56
C PHE A 1005 -13.07 11.83 -49.35
N VAL A 1006 -11.78 11.99 -49.59
CA VAL A 1006 -10.79 10.93 -49.34
C VAL A 1006 -9.69 11.44 -48.42
N GLU A 1007 -9.40 10.67 -47.39
CA GLU A 1007 -8.38 10.93 -46.39
C GLU A 1007 -7.44 9.73 -46.32
N VAL A 1008 -6.13 9.99 -46.37
CA VAL A 1008 -5.10 8.95 -46.30
C VAL A 1008 -4.12 9.28 -45.18
N ASN A 1009 -3.93 8.37 -44.22
CA ASN A 1009 -3.07 8.51 -43.03
C ASN A 1009 -3.31 9.80 -42.21
N GLN A 1010 -4.56 10.22 -42.05
CA GLN A 1010 -4.92 11.45 -41.32
C GLN A 1010 -4.34 12.75 -41.94
N ASN A 1011 -3.96 12.72 -43.23
CA ASN A 1011 -3.53 13.90 -43.97
C ASN A 1011 -4.73 14.73 -44.47
N GLN A 1012 -4.46 15.85 -45.13
CA GLN A 1012 -5.48 16.76 -45.65
C GLN A 1012 -6.56 16.02 -46.46
N ARG A 1013 -7.82 16.21 -46.04
CA ARG A 1013 -9.00 15.62 -46.69
C ARG A 1013 -9.14 16.17 -48.11
N MET A 1014 -9.01 15.31 -49.11
CA MET A 1014 -9.13 15.68 -50.51
C MET A 1014 -10.58 15.57 -50.96
N LYS A 1015 -11.05 16.55 -51.74
CA LYS A 1015 -12.43 16.61 -52.26
C LYS A 1015 -12.43 16.32 -53.76
N CYS A 1016 -13.28 15.39 -54.19
CA CYS A 1016 -13.59 15.06 -55.57
C CYS A 1016 -15.10 15.26 -55.82
N ILE A 1017 -15.49 15.59 -57.05
CA ILE A 1017 -16.89 15.75 -57.44
C ILE A 1017 -17.18 14.70 -58.52
N LEU A 1018 -18.26 13.94 -58.34
CA LEU A 1018 -18.73 12.89 -59.22
C LEU A 1018 -19.74 13.48 -60.20
N SER A 1019 -19.55 13.25 -61.50
CA SER A 1019 -20.41 13.77 -62.56
C SER A 1019 -21.43 12.71 -63.04
N SER A 1020 -21.17 11.43 -62.75
CA SER A 1020 -21.97 10.28 -63.20
C SER A 1020 -23.29 10.09 -62.46
N GLY A 1021 -23.50 10.72 -61.29
CA GLY A 1021 -24.76 10.63 -60.56
C GLY A 1021 -24.63 10.91 -59.06
N THR A 1022 -25.75 10.88 -58.35
CA THR A 1022 -25.82 11.11 -56.89
C THR A 1022 -26.20 9.87 -56.09
N GLU A 1023 -26.68 8.82 -56.74
CA GLU A 1023 -27.25 7.62 -56.11
C GLU A 1023 -26.53 6.37 -56.62
N PHE A 1024 -26.24 5.43 -55.72
CA PHE A 1024 -25.69 4.12 -56.04
C PHE A 1024 -26.77 3.07 -55.74
N ASN A 1025 -27.39 2.55 -56.80
CA ASN A 1025 -28.63 1.79 -56.74
C ASN A 1025 -28.40 0.28 -56.71
N ALA A 1026 -29.30 -0.46 -56.07
CA ALA A 1026 -29.39 -1.92 -56.10
C ALA A 1026 -28.04 -2.65 -55.93
N ILE A 1027 -27.28 -2.29 -54.89
CA ILE A 1027 -25.97 -2.88 -54.61
C ILE A 1027 -26.11 -4.39 -54.36
N ARG A 1028 -25.31 -5.18 -55.07
CA ARG A 1028 -25.35 -6.65 -55.10
C ARG A 1028 -24.33 -7.28 -54.16
N SER A 1029 -23.05 -6.93 -54.33
CA SER A 1029 -21.97 -7.55 -53.55
C SER A 1029 -20.77 -6.62 -53.32
N LEU A 1030 -20.06 -6.85 -52.23
CA LEU A 1030 -18.76 -6.24 -51.92
C LEU A 1030 -17.68 -7.31 -52.00
N ILE A 1031 -16.65 -7.05 -52.80
CA ILE A 1031 -15.55 -7.96 -53.10
C ILE A 1031 -14.24 -7.33 -52.64
N LEU A 1032 -13.46 -8.08 -51.85
CA LEU A 1032 -12.08 -7.76 -51.49
C LEU A 1032 -11.13 -8.72 -52.20
N GLY A 1033 -10.04 -8.20 -52.76
CA GLY A 1033 -9.04 -9.01 -53.45
C GLY A 1033 -9.27 -9.13 -54.95
N LYS A 1034 -9.91 -10.22 -55.39
CA LYS A 1034 -10.09 -10.53 -56.82
C LYS A 1034 -11.56 -10.69 -57.22
N ILE A 1035 -12.00 -9.99 -58.26
CA ILE A 1035 -13.33 -10.20 -58.88
C ILE A 1035 -13.29 -11.49 -59.69
N LEU A 1036 -14.21 -12.41 -59.38
CA LEU A 1036 -14.29 -13.75 -59.97
C LEU A 1036 -15.36 -13.86 -61.07
N GLU A 1037 -16.37 -12.99 -61.04
CA GLU A 1037 -17.44 -12.97 -62.04
C GLU A 1037 -17.08 -12.05 -63.21
N ASN A 1038 -17.52 -12.38 -64.43
CA ASN A 1038 -17.41 -11.49 -65.59
C ASN A 1038 -18.24 -10.23 -65.32
N SER A 1039 -17.57 -9.18 -64.86
CA SER A 1039 -18.16 -7.88 -64.54
C SER A 1039 -17.78 -6.89 -65.63
N ASP A 1040 -18.75 -6.11 -66.10
CA ASP A 1040 -18.60 -5.08 -67.14
C ASP A 1040 -17.93 -3.83 -66.51
N VAL A 1041 -16.60 -3.89 -66.35
CA VAL A 1041 -15.79 -2.85 -65.67
C VAL A 1041 -14.78 -2.22 -66.63
N ASP A 1042 -14.35 -1.00 -66.33
CA ASP A 1042 -13.38 -0.26 -67.14
C ASP A 1042 -11.99 -0.91 -67.21
N GLU A 1043 -11.22 -0.54 -68.24
CA GLU A 1043 -9.94 -1.18 -68.58
C GLU A 1043 -8.91 -1.14 -67.44
N ASP A 1044 -8.86 -0.07 -66.65
CA ASP A 1044 -7.92 0.06 -65.53
C ASP A 1044 -8.31 -0.85 -64.36
N THR A 1045 -9.61 -0.96 -64.06
CA THR A 1045 -10.14 -1.90 -63.07
C THR A 1045 -9.91 -3.34 -63.50
N MET A 1046 -10.09 -3.67 -64.79
CA MET A 1046 -9.74 -5.00 -65.32
C MET A 1046 -8.24 -5.30 -65.17
N LYS A 1047 -7.37 -4.33 -65.48
CA LYS A 1047 -5.91 -4.47 -65.32
C LYS A 1047 -5.53 -4.71 -63.86
N ALA A 1048 -6.09 -3.94 -62.93
CA ALA A 1048 -5.88 -4.10 -61.50
C ALA A 1048 -6.42 -5.45 -60.96
N ASN A 1049 -7.49 -5.99 -61.56
CA ASN A 1049 -8.08 -7.27 -61.19
C ASN A 1049 -7.34 -8.50 -61.72
N SER A 1050 -6.48 -8.37 -62.73
CA SER A 1050 -5.77 -9.50 -63.37
C SER A 1050 -5.12 -10.46 -62.36
N GLN A 1051 -4.43 -9.90 -61.36
CA GLN A 1051 -3.83 -10.65 -60.24
C GLN A 1051 -4.61 -10.48 -58.91
N GLY A 1052 -5.54 -9.52 -58.84
CA GLY A 1052 -6.23 -9.12 -57.62
C GLY A 1052 -5.31 -8.43 -56.60
N PHE A 1053 -5.75 -8.33 -55.35
CA PHE A 1053 -4.89 -7.86 -54.26
C PHE A 1053 -3.91 -8.93 -53.79
N ILE A 1054 -2.64 -8.54 -53.60
CA ILE A 1054 -1.64 -9.33 -52.88
C ILE A 1054 -1.04 -8.42 -51.81
N GLY A 1055 -1.20 -8.78 -50.54
CA GLY A 1055 -0.78 -7.93 -49.43
C GLY A 1055 -1.68 -8.14 -48.23
N CYS A 1056 -1.62 -7.21 -47.28
CA CYS A 1056 -2.44 -7.24 -46.07
C CYS A 1056 -3.55 -6.20 -46.14
N LEU A 1057 -4.79 -6.58 -45.83
CA LEU A 1057 -5.91 -5.67 -45.56
C LEU A 1057 -6.21 -5.70 -44.06
N SER A 1058 -6.47 -4.54 -43.46
CA SER A 1058 -6.83 -4.35 -42.05
C SER A 1058 -8.04 -3.44 -41.90
N SER A 1059 -8.82 -3.64 -40.84
CA SER A 1059 -9.90 -2.74 -40.41
C SER A 1059 -10.89 -2.37 -41.53
N VAL A 1060 -11.21 -3.30 -42.42
CA VAL A 1060 -12.10 -3.07 -43.57
C VAL A 1060 -13.55 -2.94 -43.11
N GLN A 1061 -14.12 -1.76 -43.29
CA GLN A 1061 -15.49 -1.41 -42.94
C GLN A 1061 -16.17 -0.66 -44.08
N PHE A 1062 -17.37 -1.09 -44.43
CA PHE A 1062 -18.29 -0.40 -45.34
C PHE A 1062 -19.57 -0.08 -44.58
N ASN A 1063 -19.80 1.19 -44.26
CA ASN A 1063 -20.85 1.64 -43.35
C ASN A 1063 -20.79 0.89 -42.00
N HIS A 1064 -21.73 -0.01 -41.73
CA HIS A 1064 -21.80 -0.84 -40.52
C HIS A 1064 -21.37 -2.31 -40.75
N ILE A 1065 -20.90 -2.64 -41.96
CA ILE A 1065 -20.55 -3.99 -42.38
C ILE A 1065 -19.03 -4.14 -42.37
N SER A 1066 -18.53 -5.20 -41.73
CA SER A 1066 -17.10 -5.51 -41.64
C SER A 1066 -16.81 -6.85 -42.36
N PRO A 1067 -16.71 -6.86 -43.70
CA PRO A 1067 -16.69 -8.08 -44.50
C PRO A 1067 -15.47 -8.95 -44.21
N LEU A 1068 -14.32 -8.35 -43.94
CA LEU A 1068 -13.09 -9.07 -43.59
C LEU A 1068 -13.20 -9.79 -42.25
N LYS A 1069 -13.81 -9.15 -41.25
CA LYS A 1069 -14.04 -9.73 -39.92
C LYS A 1069 -14.99 -10.91 -39.98
N ALA A 1070 -16.10 -10.76 -40.69
CA ALA A 1070 -17.07 -11.81 -40.83
C ALA A 1070 -16.54 -13.00 -41.66
N ALA A 1071 -15.64 -12.78 -42.61
CA ALA A 1071 -14.93 -13.85 -43.32
C ALA A 1071 -13.97 -14.67 -42.42
N LEU A 1072 -13.30 -14.04 -41.46
CA LEU A 1072 -12.38 -14.71 -40.53
C LEU A 1072 -13.11 -15.43 -39.38
N GLN A 1073 -14.20 -14.86 -38.87
CA GLN A 1073 -14.92 -15.38 -37.70
C GLN A 1073 -16.05 -16.36 -38.04
N HIS A 1074 -16.70 -16.20 -39.21
CA HIS A 1074 -17.90 -16.95 -39.58
C HIS A 1074 -17.83 -17.46 -41.02
N GLY A 1075 -16.84 -18.33 -41.30
CA GLY A 1075 -16.47 -18.80 -42.65
C GLY A 1075 -17.55 -19.55 -43.46
N SER A 1076 -18.77 -19.72 -42.95
CA SER A 1076 -19.92 -20.33 -43.66
C SER A 1076 -21.27 -19.74 -43.23
N THR A 1077 -21.38 -18.41 -43.15
CA THR A 1077 -22.71 -17.75 -43.09
C THR A 1077 -23.21 -17.46 -44.51
N GLY A 1078 -24.53 -17.52 -44.75
CA GLY A 1078 -25.12 -17.39 -46.09
C GLY A 1078 -24.80 -16.09 -46.86
N HIS A 1079 -24.20 -15.10 -46.18
CA HIS A 1079 -23.81 -13.80 -46.73
C HIS A 1079 -22.35 -13.71 -47.18
N ILE A 1080 -21.47 -14.66 -46.84
CA ILE A 1080 -20.02 -14.52 -47.11
C ILE A 1080 -19.48 -15.74 -47.84
N ILE A 1081 -18.80 -15.48 -48.95
CA ILE A 1081 -18.13 -16.48 -49.77
C ILE A 1081 -16.65 -16.14 -49.82
N VAL A 1082 -15.83 -17.03 -49.26
CA VAL A 1082 -14.36 -16.94 -49.35
C VAL A 1082 -13.87 -17.93 -50.41
N LYS A 1083 -13.23 -17.43 -51.47
CA LYS A 1083 -12.53 -18.27 -52.47
C LYS A 1083 -11.02 -18.07 -52.35
N GLY A 1084 -10.28 -19.16 -52.20
CA GLY A 1084 -8.86 -19.15 -51.88
C GLY A 1084 -8.60 -19.24 -50.37
N ARG A 1085 -7.35 -19.04 -49.95
CA ARG A 1085 -6.94 -19.09 -48.53
C ARG A 1085 -6.61 -17.69 -48.03
N ILE A 1086 -7.22 -17.32 -46.91
CA ILE A 1086 -6.95 -16.08 -46.16
C ILE A 1086 -6.27 -16.49 -44.85
N ILE A 1087 -5.28 -15.71 -44.42
CA ILE A 1087 -4.53 -15.96 -43.18
C ILE A 1087 -4.65 -14.70 -42.32
N GLU A 1088 -5.11 -14.84 -41.08
CA GLU A 1088 -5.09 -13.73 -40.11
C GLU A 1088 -3.65 -13.21 -39.98
N SER A 1089 -3.50 -11.89 -40.04
CA SER A 1089 -2.19 -11.22 -40.03
C SER A 1089 -2.29 -10.00 -39.13
N ASN A 1090 -1.17 -9.44 -38.68
CA ASN A 1090 -1.11 -8.15 -37.98
C ASN A 1090 -0.68 -7.00 -38.91
N CYS A 1091 -0.63 -7.24 -40.24
CA CYS A 1091 -0.10 -6.33 -41.26
C CYS A 1091 1.31 -5.75 -40.96
N GLY A 1092 2.06 -6.36 -40.04
CA GLY A 1092 3.42 -6.03 -39.66
C GLY A 1092 3.60 -4.68 -38.96
N THR A 1093 2.91 -4.48 -37.84
CA THR A 1093 3.36 -3.55 -36.79
C THR A 1093 4.69 -4.06 -36.19
N LEU A 1094 5.74 -3.23 -36.25
CA LEU A 1094 6.99 -3.49 -35.54
C LEU A 1094 6.74 -3.38 -34.03
N THR A 1095 6.46 -4.51 -33.39
CA THR A 1095 6.91 -4.78 -32.02
C THR A 1095 8.11 -5.70 -32.13
N GLY A 1096 9.16 -5.38 -31.38
CA GLY A 1096 10.49 -5.95 -31.50
C GLY A 1096 10.54 -7.47 -31.65
N LEU A 1097 11.44 -7.88 -32.53
CA LEU A 1097 12.10 -9.18 -32.66
C LEU A 1097 11.61 -10.27 -31.68
N ASP A 1098 10.77 -11.18 -32.17
CA ASP A 1098 10.97 -12.62 -32.01
C ASP A 1098 9.87 -13.40 -32.73
N THR A 1099 10.28 -14.32 -33.59
CA THR A 1099 9.80 -15.72 -33.72
C THR A 1099 10.04 -16.27 -35.13
N ILE A 1100 11.29 -16.60 -35.43
CA ILE A 1100 11.61 -17.91 -36.00
C ILE A 1100 12.87 -18.39 -35.29
N LEU A 1101 12.69 -19.27 -34.30
CA LEU A 1101 13.55 -20.43 -34.02
C LEU A 1101 12.88 -21.21 -32.89
N SER A 1102 12.30 -22.35 -33.26
CA SER A 1102 11.96 -23.41 -32.32
C SER A 1102 13.21 -23.88 -31.59
N GLU A 1103 13.00 -24.29 -30.34
CA GLU A 1103 13.70 -25.37 -29.64
C GLU A 1103 15.24 -25.38 -29.77
N THR A 1104 15.93 -24.97 -28.71
CA THR A 1104 16.87 -25.89 -28.05
C THR A 1104 17.35 -25.33 -26.71
N THR A 1105 17.21 -26.19 -25.70
CA THR A 1105 17.90 -26.22 -24.42
C THR A 1105 19.41 -25.97 -24.60
N ARG A 1106 20.00 -25.08 -23.80
CA ARG A 1106 21.34 -25.26 -23.21
C ARG A 1106 21.62 -24.23 -22.10
N SER A 1107 21.93 -24.79 -20.93
CA SER A 1107 22.73 -24.25 -19.84
C SER A 1107 23.96 -23.45 -20.28
N PHE A 1108 24.35 -22.42 -19.53
CA PHE A 1108 25.51 -22.44 -18.61
C PHE A 1108 25.78 -21.05 -18.01
N ALA A 1109 26.43 -21.11 -16.86
CA ALA A 1109 26.99 -20.00 -16.09
C ALA A 1109 28.17 -19.30 -16.78
N ASP A 1110 28.51 -18.15 -16.18
CA ASP A 1110 29.82 -17.50 -16.07
C ASP A 1110 30.38 -16.55 -17.15
N HIS A 1111 30.96 -15.48 -16.59
CA HIS A 1111 32.00 -14.56 -17.05
C HIS A 1111 31.65 -13.21 -17.72
N SER A 1112 31.61 -12.18 -16.87
CA SER A 1112 32.51 -11.00 -16.82
C SER A 1112 32.85 -10.22 -18.11
N GLY A 1113 32.61 -8.89 -18.08
CA GLY A 1113 33.39 -7.93 -18.89
C GLY A 1113 32.74 -6.57 -19.22
N SER A 1114 32.95 -5.59 -18.34
CA SER A 1114 33.19 -4.14 -18.54
C SER A 1114 32.39 -3.23 -19.49
N ILE A 1115 31.76 -2.20 -18.86
CA ILE A 1115 31.88 -0.74 -19.06
C ILE A 1115 31.69 -0.15 -20.48
N ASN A 1116 30.62 0.65 -20.67
CA ASN A 1116 30.77 2.08 -20.97
C ASN A 1116 29.46 2.89 -20.82
N GLU A 1117 29.63 4.08 -20.26
CA GLU A 1117 28.64 5.13 -19.98
C GLU A 1117 28.02 5.71 -21.25
N ARG A 1118 26.71 6.02 -21.21
CA ARG A 1118 26.17 7.29 -21.76
C ARG A 1118 24.72 7.53 -21.32
N GLU A 1119 24.50 8.66 -20.66
CA GLU A 1119 23.19 9.29 -20.44
C GLU A 1119 22.42 9.53 -21.75
N PRO A 1120 21.08 9.74 -21.65
CA PRO A 1120 20.42 10.66 -22.56
C PRO A 1120 19.61 11.74 -21.82
N LEU A 1121 19.98 13.00 -22.07
CA LEU A 1121 19.16 14.18 -21.83
C LEU A 1121 18.00 14.25 -22.85
N PRO A 1122 16.88 14.94 -22.50
CA PRO A 1122 15.65 14.96 -23.28
C PRO A 1122 15.66 16.05 -24.36
N HIS A 1123 15.22 15.72 -25.58
CA HIS A 1123 14.90 16.72 -26.59
C HIS A 1123 13.39 16.91 -26.75
N ALA A 1124 12.93 18.07 -26.31
CA ALA A 1124 11.68 18.69 -26.68
C ALA A 1124 11.71 19.13 -28.16
N ILE A 1125 10.62 18.91 -28.88
CA ILE A 1125 10.33 19.65 -30.13
C ILE A 1125 8.97 20.33 -29.97
N ARG A 1126 9.06 21.65 -30.09
CA ARG A 1126 8.06 22.70 -29.94
C ARG A 1126 7.42 22.94 -31.31
N SER A 1127 6.09 23.05 -31.38
CA SER A 1127 5.38 23.49 -32.59
C SER A 1127 4.68 24.81 -32.32
N ASP A 1128 5.10 25.85 -33.05
CA ASP A 1128 4.55 27.21 -33.03
C ASP A 1128 3.17 27.28 -33.70
N SER A 1129 2.11 27.57 -32.93
CA SER A 1129 0.84 28.10 -33.47
C SER A 1129 0.01 28.87 -32.42
N ALA A 1130 0.64 29.59 -31.49
CA ALA A 1130 -0.06 30.20 -30.34
C ALA A 1130 -0.26 31.73 -30.40
N ILE A 1131 0.23 32.42 -31.43
CA ILE A 1131 0.29 33.90 -31.41
C ILE A 1131 -1.01 34.56 -31.95
N VAL A 1132 -1.80 33.86 -32.78
CA VAL A 1132 -3.06 34.43 -33.33
C VAL A 1132 -4.29 34.10 -32.47
N GLY A 1133 -4.30 32.97 -31.75
CA GLY A 1133 -5.40 32.60 -30.84
C GLY A 1133 -5.40 33.36 -29.51
N GLY A 1134 -4.22 33.74 -29.00
CA GLY A 1134 -4.10 34.47 -27.73
C GLY A 1134 -4.67 35.89 -27.78
N VAL A 1135 -4.60 36.56 -28.93
CA VAL A 1135 -5.14 37.93 -29.09
C VAL A 1135 -6.67 37.91 -29.10
N ILE A 1136 -7.29 36.90 -29.73
CA ILE A 1136 -8.76 36.76 -29.76
C ILE A 1136 -9.29 36.39 -28.36
N ALA A 1137 -8.61 35.48 -27.65
CA ALA A 1137 -8.99 35.12 -26.27
C ALA A 1137 -8.85 36.30 -25.29
N ALA A 1138 -7.80 37.12 -25.43
CA ALA A 1138 -7.61 38.31 -24.60
C ALA A 1138 -8.70 39.38 -24.85
N VAL A 1139 -9.12 39.59 -26.10
CA VAL A 1139 -10.19 40.54 -26.43
C VAL A 1139 -11.55 40.07 -25.88
N ILE A 1140 -11.84 38.76 -25.96
CA ILE A 1140 -13.06 38.18 -25.36
C ILE A 1140 -13.03 38.32 -23.84
N PHE A 1141 -11.86 38.07 -23.22
CA PHE A 1141 -11.71 38.21 -21.77
C PHE A 1141 -11.89 39.66 -21.31
N ILE A 1142 -11.34 40.64 -22.03
CA ILE A 1142 -11.53 42.07 -21.73
C ILE A 1142 -13.01 42.47 -21.88
N LEU A 1143 -13.71 41.98 -22.91
CA LEU A 1143 -15.15 42.21 -23.08
C LEU A 1143 -15.96 41.60 -21.92
N LEU A 1144 -15.61 40.40 -21.46
CA LEU A 1144 -16.24 39.76 -20.30
C LEU A 1144 -15.96 40.50 -18.99
N CYS A 1145 -14.76 41.06 -18.82
CA CYS A 1145 -14.44 41.90 -17.66
C CYS A 1145 -15.21 43.23 -17.71
N ILE A 1146 -15.41 43.84 -18.88
CA ILE A 1146 -16.22 45.06 -19.04
C ILE A 1146 -17.69 44.77 -18.75
N THR A 1147 -18.24 43.64 -19.21
CA THR A 1147 -19.64 43.28 -18.89
C THR A 1147 -19.83 42.92 -17.41
N ALA A 1148 -18.87 42.23 -16.79
CA ALA A 1148 -18.89 41.93 -15.37
C ALA A 1148 -18.79 43.19 -14.50
N THR A 1149 -17.93 44.15 -14.87
CA THR A 1149 -17.83 45.43 -14.16
C THR A 1149 -19.09 46.29 -14.36
N ALA A 1150 -19.69 46.31 -15.55
CA ALA A 1150 -20.98 46.95 -15.79
C ALA A 1150 -22.11 46.31 -14.96
N MET A 1151 -22.14 44.97 -14.85
CA MET A 1151 -23.11 44.25 -14.01
C MET A 1151 -22.90 44.54 -12.51
N CYS A 1152 -21.65 44.63 -12.06
CA CYS A 1152 -21.33 44.99 -10.67
C CYS A 1152 -21.71 46.44 -10.36
N ILE A 1153 -21.51 47.38 -11.28
CA ILE A 1153 -21.94 48.78 -11.12
C ILE A 1153 -23.47 48.88 -11.11
N TYR A 1154 -24.17 48.11 -11.94
CA TYR A 1154 -25.64 48.06 -11.95
C TYR A 1154 -26.20 47.47 -10.64
N ARG A 1155 -25.59 46.38 -10.12
CA ARG A 1155 -25.96 45.79 -8.83
C ARG A 1155 -25.65 46.69 -7.63
N LYS A 1156 -24.58 47.51 -7.69
CA LYS A 1156 -24.25 48.47 -6.61
C LYS A 1156 -25.19 49.67 -6.58
N LYS A 1157 -25.77 50.09 -7.71
CA LYS A 1157 -26.72 51.22 -7.78
C LYS A 1157 -28.15 50.86 -7.31
N SER A 1158 -28.51 49.58 -7.30
CA SER A 1158 -29.83 49.11 -6.82
C SER A 1158 -29.97 49.05 -5.29
N ARG A 1159 -28.89 49.21 -4.51
CA ARG A 1159 -28.92 49.10 -3.03
C ARG A 1159 -29.02 50.44 -2.29
N TYR A 1160 -29.24 51.56 -2.97
CA TYR A 1160 -29.30 52.90 -2.35
C TYR A 1160 -30.65 53.62 -2.47
N SER A 1161 -31.76 52.88 -2.54
CA SER A 1161 -33.10 53.48 -2.47
C SER A 1161 -34.07 52.60 -1.68
N LYS A 1162 -34.12 52.81 -0.37
CA LYS A 1162 -35.33 52.97 0.46
C LYS A 1162 -35.01 52.63 1.93
N THR A 1163 -34.90 53.68 2.74
CA THR A 1163 -35.08 53.62 4.19
C THR A 1163 -36.03 54.76 4.54
N GLU A 1164 -37.23 54.45 5.03
CA GLU A 1164 -38.00 55.24 6.01
C GLU A 1164 -39.42 54.67 6.23
N LYS A 1165 -39.70 54.18 7.46
CA LYS A 1165 -40.77 54.64 8.39
C LYS A 1165 -41.22 53.57 9.43
N ARG A 1166 -40.94 53.89 10.71
CA ARG A 1166 -41.75 53.92 11.97
C ARG A 1166 -42.96 53.00 12.28
N GLY A 1167 -43.02 52.62 13.59
CA GLY A 1167 -44.21 52.38 14.46
C GLY A 1167 -44.43 50.89 14.81
N SER A 1168 -44.43 50.34 16.04
CA SER A 1168 -45.00 50.62 17.39
C SER A 1168 -46.35 49.90 17.70
N GLU A 1169 -46.36 49.15 18.82
CA GLU A 1169 -47.46 48.83 19.77
C GLU A 1169 -48.48 47.66 19.56
N ASN A 1170 -48.71 46.95 20.70
CA ASN A 1170 -49.94 46.34 21.27
C ASN A 1170 -50.63 45.15 20.56
N GLU A 1171 -51.49 44.28 21.13
CA GLU A 1171 -51.94 43.82 22.46
C GLU A 1171 -52.86 42.58 22.22
N GLU A 1172 -53.14 41.83 23.29
CA GLU A 1172 -54.43 41.14 23.62
C GLU A 1172 -55.00 39.88 22.87
N SER A 1173 -55.39 38.90 23.72
CA SER A 1173 -56.72 38.22 23.79
C SER A 1173 -57.12 37.19 22.70
N ALA A 1174 -57.85 36.08 22.93
CA ALA A 1174 -58.29 35.29 24.09
C ALA A 1174 -58.98 33.99 23.58
N GLU A 1175 -59.21 33.07 24.53
CA GLU A 1175 -60.33 32.10 24.64
C GLU A 1175 -60.49 30.84 23.75
N SER A 1176 -60.51 29.68 24.44
CA SER A 1176 -61.60 28.67 24.47
C SER A 1176 -61.04 27.31 24.96
N ALA A 1177 -61.05 27.02 26.26
CA ALA A 1177 -62.06 26.22 26.98
C ALA A 1177 -62.14 24.72 26.57
N LEU A 1178 -61.69 23.79 27.43
CA LEU A 1178 -62.57 23.07 28.39
C LEU A 1178 -61.79 22.10 29.30
N LYS A 1179 -62.24 22.05 30.56
CA LYS A 1179 -61.84 21.23 31.71
C LYS A 1179 -62.12 19.72 31.54
N SER A 1180 -61.30 18.85 32.13
CA SER A 1180 -61.59 18.25 33.45
C SER A 1180 -60.45 17.35 33.96
N GLU A 1181 -59.97 17.67 35.16
CA GLU A 1181 -59.17 16.83 36.05
C GLU A 1181 -59.96 15.58 36.50
N LEU A 1182 -59.28 14.47 36.85
CA LEU A 1182 -59.02 14.12 38.27
C LEU A 1182 -58.36 12.74 38.49
N SER A 1183 -57.55 12.74 39.55
CA SER A 1183 -57.17 11.65 40.49
C SER A 1183 -56.18 10.57 40.09
N ILE A 1184 -54.89 10.84 40.35
CA ILE A 1184 -54.13 10.39 41.53
C ILE A 1184 -54.78 9.23 42.35
N GLN A 1185 -54.15 8.05 42.43
CA GLN A 1185 -53.27 7.60 43.54
C GLN A 1185 -53.05 6.07 43.59
N ASN A 1186 -51.83 5.70 43.97
CA ASN A 1186 -51.43 4.60 44.86
C ASN A 1186 -51.05 3.19 44.35
N THR A 1187 -49.77 2.92 44.65
CA THR A 1187 -49.18 1.74 45.33
C THR A 1187 -48.85 0.45 44.58
N ALA A 1188 -47.53 0.27 44.44
CA ALA A 1188 -46.72 -0.75 45.13
C ALA A 1188 -46.50 -2.14 44.50
N LYS A 1189 -45.21 -2.51 44.60
CA LYS A 1189 -44.57 -3.83 44.71
C LYS A 1189 -44.02 -4.54 43.46
N GLU A 1190 -42.69 -4.60 43.48
CA GLU A 1190 -41.84 -5.81 43.42
C GLU A 1190 -42.12 -6.84 42.30
N ASN A 1191 -41.18 -7.00 41.35
CA ASN A 1191 -40.09 -7.99 41.50
C ASN A 1191 -39.13 -8.04 40.29
N GLN A 1192 -37.84 -7.94 40.62
CA GLN A 1192 -36.70 -8.79 40.23
C GLN A 1192 -36.51 -9.37 38.81
N LYS A 1193 -35.25 -9.18 38.37
CA LYS A 1193 -34.36 -10.09 37.60
C LYS A 1193 -34.65 -10.23 36.09
N GLU A 1194 -33.68 -10.31 35.19
CA GLU A 1194 -32.31 -10.79 35.28
C GLU A 1194 -31.46 -10.24 34.12
N TYR A 1195 -30.15 -10.18 34.32
CA TYR A 1195 -29.13 -9.96 33.30
C TYR A 1195 -29.05 -11.16 32.34
N PHE A 1196 -28.84 -10.90 31.05
CA PHE A 1196 -27.72 -11.41 30.23
C PHE A 1196 -27.57 -10.54 28.97
#